data_AF-A0A7S4KB21-F1
#
_entry.id   AF-A0A7S4KB21-F1
#
_cell.length_a   1.000
_cell.length_b   1.000
_cell.length_c   1.000
_cell.angle_alpha   90.00
_cell.angle_beta   90.00
_cell.angle_gamma   90.00
#
_symmetry.space_group_name_H-M   'P 1'
#
loop_
_entity.id
_entity.type
_entity.pdbx_description
1 polymer ?
#
loop_
_entity_poly.entity_id
_entity_poly.type
_entity_poly.pdbx_seq_one_letter_code
_entity_poly.pdbx_strand_id
1 'polypeptide(L)'
;MCPTVVVTGPVFDAEFLSGGAPPLLMEDLGTLASSLKIGAFHPDSHDAGTYTESTTTTPWTDGTTTLRIWQHSNGNPQDAIVGVSAASEPLDLKYYSNKRSTVQILHSATNAPAFEFRNPPKFQGGNRRDAHYETEEVLDSYFYHPNTGPFISTRLIQRFGVSNPSPGYVGRVAAAFRTGRFNINDGITGNDNNDNGITFGTGKYGDLESTIAAILLDPDARTPVLDADPTHGSVREPLLKVLHFLRSMEYSHSSDQFLILTSLHSRIGEMAYDQKSVFSFFLPEYGAPGPVSSAGLVSPEAFAFDTPPVVHLMKGLFSLIKFGMTNCDGGFGRGRSRCYAWAEGDYRHTMGRLTYGPLRRNNPEQMVGELDVLLTGGRLSSESRAVILDALDDDRFKDDDDDGDVDDGKLRLAQQLFAASPEFHSAHNLIRLNDNDESREHSGPAREPSAPYKVIVHIFMVGGADTFNLLVPHSGCSAAAGGTDLHEEYRLMRGNVALSKGSLHTIDASSSKQPCDTFGIHPRLPLLRELYDGDEAAFFANAGGMKKLSAKHDYRSNHGGFGLFGHGFQARVQTVNGGRGDLFGTGVLGRLADALSDDGYLTATLSTGGSGTASKASIVRGNPYSDTKTSSMGGTFGPTPFDPTPSVRSMRTIIDSMNDATDPLRSGMFGESWSAAMTKSLDDNDYFFELLNTVHPTTKFPTGTKLGSDLRFVSQMVKVRRERGVERDIFSINIGNFDSHSDTFSTHDSFFGQMNDALGAFRKEMTA
;
A
#
# COMPACT_ATOMS: atom_id res chain seq x y z
N MET A 1 21.86 -13.44 21.05
CA MET A 1 23.11 -13.78 20.32
C MET A 1 23.80 -12.47 20.01
N CYS A 2 25.07 -12.29 20.38
CA CYS A 2 25.83 -11.09 20.04
C CYS A 2 26.57 -11.33 18.71
N PRO A 3 26.43 -10.46 17.70
CA PRO A 3 27.24 -10.55 16.50
C PRO A 3 28.67 -10.12 16.81
N THR A 4 29.65 -10.92 16.42
CA THR A 4 31.08 -10.61 16.54
C THR A 4 31.67 -10.46 15.14
N VAL A 5 32.33 -9.34 14.88
CA VAL A 5 33.10 -9.16 13.63
C VAL A 5 34.43 -9.89 13.79
N VAL A 6 34.70 -10.84 12.90
CA VAL A 6 35.95 -11.59 12.85
C VAL A 6 36.62 -11.35 11.49
N VAL A 7 37.83 -10.82 11.53
CA VAL A 7 38.73 -10.80 10.36
C VAL A 7 39.46 -12.14 10.36
N THR A 8 39.09 -13.02 9.44
CA THR A 8 39.48 -14.44 9.50
C THR A 8 40.76 -14.77 8.72
N GLY A 9 41.35 -13.82 7.99
CA GLY A 9 42.56 -14.02 7.19
C GLY A 9 42.56 -13.25 5.87
N PRO A 10 43.61 -13.40 5.05
CA PRO A 10 43.69 -12.76 3.75
C PRO A 10 42.77 -13.42 2.72
N VAL A 11 42.36 -12.68 1.69
CA VAL A 11 41.59 -13.24 0.56
C VAL A 11 42.52 -14.04 -0.36
N PHE A 12 43.70 -13.48 -0.62
CA PHE A 12 44.80 -14.11 -1.34
C PHE A 12 45.98 -14.40 -0.42
N ASP A 13 46.55 -15.59 -0.54
CA ASP A 13 47.75 -15.96 0.20
C ASP A 13 49.03 -15.32 -0.37
N ALA A 14 50.15 -15.51 0.33
CA ALA A 14 51.44 -14.97 -0.08
C ALA A 14 51.92 -15.52 -1.44
N GLU A 15 51.52 -16.75 -1.79
CA GLU A 15 51.91 -17.40 -3.03
C GLU A 15 51.25 -16.71 -4.23
N PHE A 16 49.95 -16.45 -4.16
CA PHE A 16 49.26 -15.69 -5.20
C PHE A 16 49.79 -14.25 -5.31
N LEU A 17 49.97 -13.55 -4.18
CA LEU A 17 50.43 -12.16 -4.19
C LEU A 17 51.83 -11.99 -4.80
N SER A 18 52.63 -13.06 -4.87
CA SER A 18 53.98 -13.07 -5.45
C SER A 18 54.04 -13.61 -6.89
N GLY A 19 52.89 -13.78 -7.55
CA GLY A 19 52.80 -14.19 -8.96
C GLY A 19 52.47 -15.67 -9.17
N GLY A 20 52.00 -16.36 -8.13
CA GLY A 20 51.47 -17.73 -8.22
C GLY A 20 50.12 -17.82 -8.96
N ALA A 21 49.65 -19.05 -9.17
CA ALA A 21 48.37 -19.30 -9.84
C ALA A 21 47.17 -18.85 -8.97
N PRO A 22 46.05 -18.38 -9.58
CA PRO A 22 44.85 -18.00 -8.84
C PRO A 22 44.28 -19.19 -8.04
N PRO A 23 43.63 -18.94 -6.89
CA PRO A 23 43.01 -19.99 -6.10
C PRO A 23 41.94 -20.76 -6.92
N LEU A 24 41.93 -22.09 -6.83
CA LEU A 24 41.09 -23.02 -7.60
C LEU A 24 39.54 -22.85 -7.42
N LEU A 25 39.07 -21.83 -6.70
CA LEU A 25 37.66 -21.65 -6.32
C LEU A 25 37.08 -20.27 -6.70
N MET A 26 37.81 -19.43 -7.43
CA MET A 26 37.29 -18.14 -7.89
C MET A 26 37.37 -18.05 -9.42
N GLU A 27 36.29 -18.46 -10.09
CA GLU A 27 36.26 -18.61 -11.55
C GLU A 27 35.59 -17.42 -12.27
N ASP A 28 34.87 -16.55 -11.57
CA ASP A 28 34.17 -15.40 -12.15
C ASP A 28 34.30 -14.09 -11.35
N LEU A 29 33.96 -12.97 -12.01
CA LEU A 29 33.95 -11.63 -11.40
C LEU A 29 33.05 -11.57 -10.15
N GLY A 30 31.95 -12.31 -10.11
CA GLY A 30 31.02 -12.33 -8.97
C GLY A 30 31.66 -12.93 -7.71
N THR A 31 32.41 -14.02 -7.86
CA THR A 31 33.15 -14.68 -6.77
C THR A 31 34.32 -13.85 -6.29
N LEU A 32 35.09 -13.24 -7.20
CA LEU A 32 36.18 -12.33 -6.88
C LEU A 32 35.66 -11.08 -6.14
N ALA A 33 34.65 -10.40 -6.71
CA ALA A 33 34.04 -9.23 -6.11
C ALA A 33 33.46 -9.59 -4.73
N SER A 34 32.80 -10.74 -4.58
CA SER A 34 32.25 -11.19 -3.28
C SER A 34 33.30 -11.41 -2.18
N SER A 35 34.58 -11.55 -2.57
CA SER A 35 35.67 -11.90 -1.65
C SER A 35 36.50 -10.70 -1.20
N LEU A 36 36.73 -9.70 -2.08
CA LEU A 36 37.43 -8.45 -1.78
C LEU A 36 36.42 -7.35 -1.44
N LYS A 37 36.17 -7.13 -0.15
CA LYS A 37 35.05 -6.28 0.32
C LYS A 37 35.47 -5.22 1.33
N ILE A 38 36.76 -5.02 1.58
CA ILE A 38 37.25 -3.89 2.39
C ILE A 38 37.93 -2.92 1.42
N GLY A 39 37.44 -1.68 1.31
CA GLY A 39 38.09 -0.67 0.50
C GLY A 39 39.45 -0.31 1.08
N ALA A 40 40.42 -0.03 0.22
CA ALA A 40 41.73 0.48 0.61
C ALA A 40 41.92 1.91 0.10
N PHE A 41 42.73 2.69 0.82
CA PHE A 41 43.23 3.93 0.26
C PHE A 41 44.15 3.65 -0.93
N HIS A 42 44.30 4.64 -1.80
CA HIS A 42 45.27 4.56 -2.89
C HIS A 42 46.68 4.29 -2.30
N PRO A 43 47.50 3.40 -2.89
CA PRO A 43 48.85 3.10 -2.39
C PRO A 43 49.68 4.37 -2.14
N ASP A 44 49.65 5.34 -3.05
CA ASP A 44 50.36 6.63 -2.95
C ASP A 44 49.87 7.56 -1.83
N SER A 45 48.75 7.26 -1.16
CA SER A 45 48.34 8.03 0.03
C SER A 45 49.13 7.66 1.28
N HIS A 46 50.01 6.65 1.19
CA HIS A 46 50.89 6.22 2.29
C HIS A 46 52.31 6.73 2.06
N ASP A 47 53.13 6.73 3.12
CA ASP A 47 54.52 7.15 3.04
C ASP A 47 55.29 6.34 1.98
N ALA A 48 56.21 7.00 1.29
CA ALA A 48 57.01 6.37 0.23
C ALA A 48 57.71 5.09 0.73
N GLY A 49 57.58 4.00 -0.02
CA GLY A 49 58.13 2.69 0.35
C GLY A 49 57.22 1.82 1.23
N THR A 50 56.02 2.29 1.60
CA THR A 50 55.05 1.47 2.34
C THR A 50 54.46 0.37 1.47
N TYR A 51 54.16 0.66 0.21
CA TYR A 51 53.59 -0.26 -0.76
C TYR A 51 54.47 -0.35 -2.00
N THR A 52 54.66 -1.57 -2.50
CA THR A 52 55.37 -1.85 -3.75
C THR A 52 54.45 -2.60 -4.68
N GLU A 53 54.27 -2.09 -5.90
CA GLU A 53 53.46 -2.77 -6.91
C GLU A 53 54.16 -4.03 -7.42
N SER A 54 53.42 -5.14 -7.47
CA SER A 54 53.86 -6.35 -8.14
C SER A 54 53.86 -6.13 -9.66
N THR A 55 54.92 -6.56 -10.34
CA THR A 55 55.08 -6.39 -11.80
C THR A 55 54.21 -7.34 -12.63
N THR A 56 53.42 -8.20 -11.99
CA THR A 56 52.51 -9.15 -12.64
C THR A 56 51.07 -8.61 -12.64
N THR A 57 50.66 -8.03 -13.77
CA THR A 57 49.23 -7.89 -14.11
C THR A 57 48.75 -9.20 -14.71
N THR A 58 48.04 -10.00 -13.94
CA THR A 58 47.40 -11.22 -14.45
C THR A 58 45.96 -10.88 -14.87
N PRO A 59 45.55 -11.13 -16.12
CA PRO A 59 44.13 -11.18 -16.45
C PRO A 59 43.46 -12.19 -15.54
N TRP A 60 42.34 -11.82 -14.91
CA TRP A 60 41.56 -12.78 -14.14
C TRP A 60 40.97 -13.83 -15.10
N THR A 61 40.72 -15.04 -14.60
CA THR A 61 40.32 -16.22 -15.38
C THR A 61 39.06 -16.03 -16.25
N ASP A 62 38.25 -15.01 -15.97
CA ASP A 62 37.06 -14.65 -16.75
C ASP A 62 37.34 -13.90 -18.08
N GLY A 63 38.59 -13.47 -18.33
CA GLY A 63 38.98 -12.73 -19.54
C GLY A 63 38.44 -11.30 -19.63
N THR A 64 37.75 -10.82 -18.61
CA THR A 64 37.05 -9.53 -18.55
C THR A 64 37.47 -8.65 -17.37
N THR A 65 38.36 -9.12 -16.50
CA THR A 65 38.80 -8.42 -15.29
C THR A 65 40.33 -8.30 -15.23
N THR A 66 40.84 -7.13 -14.83
CA THR A 66 42.27 -6.87 -14.61
C THR A 66 42.56 -6.66 -13.13
N LEU A 67 43.58 -7.38 -12.61
CA LEU A 67 44.08 -7.23 -11.24
C LEU A 67 45.45 -6.55 -11.21
N ARG A 68 45.62 -5.63 -10.24
CA ARG A 68 46.93 -5.07 -9.83
C ARG A 68 47.12 -5.25 -8.34
N ILE A 69 48.32 -5.58 -7.90
CA ILE A 69 48.59 -5.94 -6.51
C ILE A 69 49.70 -5.04 -5.98
N TRP A 70 49.49 -4.43 -4.82
CA TRP A 70 50.50 -3.71 -4.06
C TRP A 70 50.77 -4.45 -2.75
N GLN A 71 52.00 -4.93 -2.59
CA GLN A 71 52.44 -5.60 -1.39
C GLN A 71 52.88 -4.58 -0.34
N HIS A 72 52.50 -4.80 0.91
CA HIS A 72 52.95 -3.97 2.02
C HIS A 72 54.39 -4.35 2.42
N SER A 73 55.19 -3.36 2.81
CA SER A 73 56.58 -3.52 3.26
C SER A 73 56.77 -4.43 4.49
N ASN A 74 55.69 -4.77 5.21
CA ASN A 74 55.75 -5.64 6.39
C ASN A 74 55.68 -7.14 6.01
N GLY A 75 55.44 -7.45 4.73
CA GLY A 75 55.35 -8.82 4.21
C GLY A 75 54.09 -9.58 4.62
N ASN A 76 53.13 -8.95 5.30
CA ASN A 76 51.88 -9.59 5.71
C ASN A 76 50.87 -9.59 4.54
N PRO A 77 50.43 -10.75 4.04
CA PRO A 77 49.47 -10.82 2.93
C PRO A 77 48.19 -10.04 3.18
N GLN A 78 47.73 -9.98 4.43
CA GLN A 78 46.50 -9.26 4.80
C GLN A 78 46.59 -7.76 4.55
N ASP A 79 47.78 -7.20 4.62
CA ASP A 79 47.98 -5.76 4.45
C ASP A 79 48.22 -5.37 2.99
N ALA A 80 48.18 -6.31 2.05
CA ALA A 80 48.25 -6.01 0.62
C ALA A 80 47.01 -5.25 0.13
N ILE A 81 47.20 -4.43 -0.90
CA ILE A 81 46.13 -3.74 -1.62
C ILE A 81 45.96 -4.42 -2.98
N VAL A 82 44.72 -4.66 -3.37
CA VAL A 82 44.32 -5.27 -4.64
C VAL A 82 43.46 -4.26 -5.42
N GLY A 83 43.94 -3.86 -6.58
CA GLY A 83 43.22 -3.04 -7.54
C GLY A 83 42.48 -3.91 -8.54
N VAL A 84 41.19 -3.66 -8.71
CA VAL A 84 40.31 -4.39 -9.62
C VAL A 84 39.71 -3.41 -10.62
N SER A 85 39.75 -3.75 -11.90
CA SER A 85 39.14 -2.96 -12.98
C SER A 85 38.56 -3.87 -14.05
N ALA A 86 37.62 -3.36 -14.84
CA ALA A 86 37.16 -4.03 -16.05
C ALA A 86 38.32 -4.09 -17.06
N ALA A 87 38.45 -5.19 -17.80
CA ALA A 87 39.49 -5.34 -18.82
C ALA A 87 39.39 -4.29 -19.95
N SER A 88 38.20 -3.74 -20.19
CA SER A 88 38.00 -2.63 -21.12
C SER A 88 38.53 -1.29 -20.61
N GLU A 89 38.69 -1.13 -19.30
CA GLU A 89 39.08 0.12 -18.62
C GLU A 89 40.16 -0.15 -17.54
N PRO A 90 41.34 -0.69 -17.91
CA PRO A 90 42.33 -1.20 -16.95
C PRO A 90 42.98 -0.12 -16.07
N LEU A 91 42.70 1.16 -16.36
CA LEU A 91 43.21 2.31 -15.62
C LEU A 91 42.24 2.82 -14.54
N ASP A 92 40.98 2.40 -14.54
CA ASP A 92 39.98 2.77 -13.53
C ASP A 92 39.91 1.70 -12.42
N LEU A 93 40.92 1.72 -11.54
CA LEU A 93 41.09 0.69 -10.52
C LEU A 93 40.31 1.03 -9.25
N LYS A 94 39.47 0.09 -8.80
CA LYS A 94 38.92 0.05 -7.45
C LYS A 94 39.91 -0.65 -6.51
N TYR A 95 40.30 0.00 -5.41
CA TYR A 95 41.32 -0.51 -4.49
C TYR A 95 40.68 -1.19 -3.27
N TYR A 96 41.10 -2.42 -2.98
CA TYR A 96 40.63 -3.24 -1.86
C TYR A 96 41.79 -3.67 -0.96
N SER A 97 41.55 -3.77 0.33
CA SER A 97 42.45 -4.45 1.25
C SER A 97 42.26 -5.97 1.10
N ASN A 98 43.35 -6.71 1.10
CA ASN A 98 43.37 -8.17 1.02
C ASN A 98 42.93 -8.83 2.35
N LYS A 99 41.74 -8.49 2.86
CA LYS A 99 41.21 -8.93 4.15
C LYS A 99 39.81 -9.51 3.99
N ARG A 100 39.55 -10.68 4.59
CA ARG A 100 38.20 -11.23 4.69
C ARG A 100 37.47 -10.62 5.88
N SER A 101 36.34 -9.93 5.64
CA SER A 101 35.48 -9.37 6.69
C SER A 101 34.23 -10.23 6.89
N THR A 102 34.15 -10.95 8.00
CA THR A 102 33.01 -11.80 8.32
C THR A 102 32.40 -11.39 9.65
N VAL A 103 31.08 -11.29 9.69
CA VAL A 103 30.30 -11.19 10.92
C VAL A 103 29.78 -12.58 11.27
N GLN A 104 30.17 -13.07 12.44
CA GLN A 104 29.68 -14.35 12.96
C GLN A 104 28.65 -14.07 14.06
N ILE A 105 27.48 -14.67 13.93
CA ILE A 105 26.49 -14.79 15.01
C ILE A 105 26.79 -16.10 15.71
N LEU A 106 27.22 -16.03 16.96
CA LEU A 106 27.61 -17.22 17.72
C LEU A 106 26.40 -17.83 18.45
N HIS A 107 26.36 -19.17 18.53
CA HIS A 107 25.47 -19.88 19.44
C HIS A 107 25.76 -19.47 20.87
N SER A 108 24.73 -19.06 21.62
CA SER A 108 24.89 -18.59 23.01
C SER A 108 25.39 -19.66 23.98
N ALA A 109 25.20 -20.94 23.65
CA ALA A 109 25.60 -22.07 24.51
C ALA A 109 27.01 -22.61 24.21
N THR A 110 27.46 -22.54 22.95
CA THR A 110 28.72 -23.19 22.51
C THR A 110 29.78 -22.21 22.03
N ASN A 111 29.44 -20.92 21.86
CA ASN A 111 30.27 -19.93 21.17
C ASN A 111 30.74 -20.34 19.76
N ALA A 112 30.16 -21.39 19.19
CA ALA A 112 30.41 -21.77 17.81
C ALA A 112 29.63 -20.84 16.86
N PRO A 113 30.14 -20.58 15.64
CA PRO A 113 29.39 -19.84 14.62
C PRO A 113 28.06 -20.54 14.32
N ALA A 114 26.95 -19.87 14.61
CA ALA A 114 25.60 -20.31 14.25
C ALA A 114 25.23 -19.84 12.83
N PHE A 115 25.55 -18.59 12.53
CA PHE A 115 25.39 -17.98 11.22
C PHE A 115 26.59 -17.09 10.93
N GLU A 116 27.01 -17.02 9.68
CA GLU A 116 27.96 -16.02 9.22
C GLU A 116 27.36 -15.22 8.07
N PHE A 117 27.58 -13.91 8.10
CA PHE A 117 27.26 -12.99 7.02
C PHE A 117 28.39 -11.98 6.90
N ARG A 118 28.50 -11.27 5.77
CA ARG A 118 29.64 -10.37 5.52
C ARG A 118 29.22 -8.92 5.77
N ASN A 119 30.17 -8.06 6.13
CA ASN A 119 29.91 -6.61 6.20
C ASN A 119 29.86 -6.02 4.77
N PRO A 120 29.03 -5.00 4.53
CA PRO A 120 29.10 -4.24 3.27
C PRO A 120 30.46 -3.53 3.15
N PRO A 121 30.95 -3.30 1.92
CA PRO A 121 32.20 -2.59 1.72
C PRO A 121 32.19 -1.18 2.30
N LYS A 122 33.33 -0.79 2.84
CA LYS A 122 33.60 0.59 3.27
C LYS A 122 34.86 1.07 2.58
N PHE A 123 34.78 2.24 1.96
CA PHE A 123 35.96 2.96 1.46
C PHE A 123 36.23 4.12 2.41
N GLN A 124 37.43 4.20 2.95
CA GLN A 124 37.85 5.35 3.76
C GLN A 124 38.58 6.34 2.86
N GLY A 125 38.26 7.64 2.97
CA GLY A 125 38.94 8.68 2.19
C GLY A 125 38.20 10.00 2.00
N GLY A 126 36.89 10.04 2.23
CA GLY A 126 36.11 11.29 2.29
C GLY A 126 36.06 12.13 1.00
N ASN A 127 36.61 11.63 -0.11
CA ASN A 127 36.55 12.28 -1.42
C ASN A 127 35.36 11.75 -2.25
N ARG A 128 34.98 12.49 -3.31
CA ARG A 128 33.80 12.17 -4.14
C ARG A 128 33.90 10.82 -4.86
N ARG A 129 35.11 10.42 -5.26
CA ARG A 129 35.36 9.13 -5.93
C ARG A 129 35.05 7.97 -4.98
N ASP A 130 35.59 8.04 -3.77
CA ASP A 130 35.42 6.98 -2.76
C ASP A 130 33.95 6.85 -2.34
N ALA A 131 33.20 7.96 -2.25
CA ALA A 131 31.75 7.93 -2.02
C ALA A 131 30.97 7.25 -3.16
N HIS A 132 31.40 7.44 -4.42
CA HIS A 132 30.80 6.76 -5.57
C HIS A 132 31.09 5.25 -5.52
N TYR A 133 32.34 4.86 -5.28
CA TYR A 133 32.71 3.45 -5.15
C TYR A 133 32.03 2.77 -3.96
N GLU A 134 31.88 3.45 -2.82
CA GLU A 134 31.14 2.91 -1.67
C GLU A 134 29.66 2.70 -2.01
N THR A 135 29.04 3.64 -2.74
CA THR A 135 27.65 3.49 -3.18
C THR A 135 27.49 2.31 -4.14
N GLU A 136 28.33 2.22 -5.18
CA GLU A 136 28.31 1.13 -6.15
C GLU A 136 28.56 -0.22 -5.48
N GLU A 137 29.53 -0.32 -4.58
CA GLU A 137 29.81 -1.59 -3.89
C GLU A 137 28.68 -2.01 -2.94
N VAL A 138 27.98 -1.06 -2.32
CA VAL A 138 26.78 -1.38 -1.53
C VAL A 138 25.69 -1.91 -2.45
N LEU A 139 25.45 -1.26 -3.60
CA LEU A 139 24.48 -1.72 -4.59
C LEU A 139 24.83 -3.10 -5.13
N ASP A 140 26.08 -3.34 -5.52
CA ASP A 140 26.59 -4.64 -5.97
C ASP A 140 26.43 -5.69 -4.87
N SER A 141 26.70 -5.34 -3.61
CA SER A 141 26.53 -6.27 -2.49
C SER A 141 25.08 -6.72 -2.32
N TYR A 142 24.11 -5.83 -2.55
CA TYR A 142 22.69 -6.18 -2.56
C TYR A 142 22.33 -6.95 -3.82
N PHE A 143 22.75 -6.49 -4.99
CA PHE A 143 22.39 -7.09 -6.27
C PHE A 143 22.87 -8.55 -6.38
N TYR A 144 24.12 -8.82 -6.00
CA TYR A 144 24.72 -10.15 -6.05
C TYR A 144 24.48 -10.99 -4.79
N HIS A 145 23.73 -10.50 -3.81
CA HIS A 145 23.43 -11.27 -2.60
C HIS A 145 22.68 -12.57 -2.97
N PRO A 146 23.00 -13.73 -2.35
CA PRO A 146 22.37 -15.01 -2.69
C PRO A 146 20.83 -15.02 -2.60
N ASN A 147 20.29 -14.21 -1.68
CA ASN A 147 18.84 -14.04 -1.49
C ASN A 147 18.17 -13.16 -2.56
N THR A 148 18.93 -12.36 -3.32
CA THR A 148 18.34 -11.38 -4.25
C THR A 148 17.59 -12.06 -5.37
N GLY A 149 18.17 -13.09 -6.00
CA GLY A 149 17.48 -13.89 -7.02
C GLY A 149 16.12 -14.41 -6.52
N PRO A 150 16.06 -15.25 -5.46
CA PRO A 150 14.80 -15.77 -4.94
C PRO A 150 13.83 -14.68 -4.46
N PHE A 151 14.33 -13.62 -3.83
CA PHE A 151 13.51 -12.50 -3.37
C PHE A 151 12.83 -11.78 -4.55
N ILE A 152 13.61 -11.36 -5.55
CA ILE A 152 13.09 -10.68 -6.75
C ILE A 152 12.17 -11.61 -7.55
N SER A 153 12.55 -12.87 -7.75
CA SER A 153 11.72 -13.86 -8.44
C SER A 153 10.35 -13.99 -7.78
N THR A 154 10.30 -14.14 -6.46
CA THR A 154 9.03 -14.25 -5.72
C THR A 154 8.15 -13.01 -5.97
N ARG A 155 8.71 -11.81 -5.88
CA ARG A 155 7.96 -10.57 -6.09
C ARG A 155 7.48 -10.39 -7.52
N LEU A 156 8.30 -10.72 -8.50
CA LEU A 156 7.92 -10.61 -9.90
C LEU A 156 6.82 -11.62 -10.23
N ILE A 157 6.94 -12.88 -9.79
CA ILE A 157 5.91 -13.89 -10.01
C ILE A 157 4.55 -13.45 -9.44
N GLN A 158 4.52 -12.87 -8.24
CA GLN A 158 3.30 -12.28 -7.67
C GLN A 158 2.66 -11.24 -8.60
N ARG A 159 3.46 -10.38 -9.24
CA ARG A 159 2.99 -9.37 -10.21
C ARG A 159 2.50 -9.95 -11.53
N PHE A 160 2.88 -11.18 -11.84
CA PHE A 160 2.44 -11.91 -13.04
C PHE A 160 1.29 -12.88 -12.76
N GLY A 161 0.64 -12.77 -11.59
CA GLY A 161 -0.66 -13.41 -11.34
C GLY A 161 -0.64 -14.67 -10.50
N VAL A 162 0.50 -15.00 -9.86
CA VAL A 162 0.60 -16.14 -8.95
C VAL A 162 1.04 -15.66 -7.56
N SER A 163 0.09 -15.52 -6.63
CA SER A 163 0.34 -14.99 -5.29
C SER A 163 1.21 -15.92 -4.42
N ASN A 164 1.05 -17.24 -4.60
CA ASN A 164 1.73 -18.28 -3.82
C ASN A 164 2.51 -19.25 -4.75
N PRO A 165 3.64 -18.82 -5.33
CA PRO A 165 4.40 -19.67 -6.24
C PRO A 165 5.05 -20.85 -5.52
N SER A 166 5.15 -22.00 -6.20
CA SER A 166 5.84 -23.15 -5.64
C SER A 166 7.34 -22.86 -5.45
N PRO A 167 8.01 -23.52 -4.48
CA PRO A 167 9.46 -23.40 -4.32
C PRO A 167 10.24 -23.77 -5.59
N GLY A 168 9.71 -24.71 -6.39
CA GLY A 168 10.30 -25.11 -7.68
C GLY A 168 10.24 -23.98 -8.71
N TYR A 169 9.10 -23.30 -8.82
CA TYR A 169 8.92 -22.17 -9.72
C TYR A 169 9.85 -21.00 -9.35
N VAL A 170 9.89 -20.63 -8.06
CA VAL A 170 10.83 -19.60 -7.57
C VAL A 170 12.28 -20.00 -7.87
N GLY A 171 12.62 -21.28 -7.69
CA GLY A 171 13.96 -21.81 -7.98
C GLY A 171 14.36 -21.67 -9.45
N ARG A 172 13.46 -21.99 -10.39
CA ARG A 172 13.71 -21.87 -11.84
C ARG A 172 13.86 -20.42 -12.29
N VAL A 173 12.98 -19.53 -11.84
CA VAL A 173 13.07 -18.09 -12.16
C VAL A 173 14.32 -17.47 -11.54
N ALA A 174 14.66 -17.83 -10.29
CA ALA A 174 15.90 -17.38 -9.66
C ALA A 174 17.15 -17.92 -10.37
N ALA A 175 17.09 -19.13 -10.94
CA ALA A 175 18.18 -19.64 -11.77
C ALA A 175 18.33 -18.79 -13.03
N ALA A 176 17.23 -18.52 -13.76
CA ALA A 176 17.25 -17.69 -14.96
C ALA A 176 17.75 -16.25 -14.69
N PHE A 177 17.37 -15.67 -13.55
CA PHE A 177 17.90 -14.38 -13.09
C PHE A 177 19.42 -14.44 -12.87
N ARG A 178 19.94 -15.49 -12.22
CA ARG A 178 21.37 -15.61 -11.92
C ARG A 178 22.22 -15.92 -13.15
N THR A 179 21.76 -16.83 -14.00
CA THR A 179 22.49 -17.25 -15.21
C THR A 179 22.34 -16.28 -16.36
N GLY A 180 21.29 -15.45 -16.33
CA GLY A 180 20.89 -14.62 -17.46
C GLY A 180 20.41 -15.41 -18.67
N ARG A 181 20.03 -16.68 -18.48
CA ARG A 181 19.58 -17.58 -19.55
C ARG A 181 18.37 -18.39 -19.13
N PHE A 182 17.38 -18.46 -20.02
CA PHE A 182 16.24 -19.37 -19.89
C PHE A 182 15.99 -20.08 -21.22
N ASN A 183 15.98 -21.42 -21.19
CA ASN A 183 15.86 -22.24 -22.39
C ASN A 183 14.52 -22.96 -22.40
N ILE A 184 13.83 -22.96 -23.54
CA ILE A 184 12.59 -23.72 -23.76
C ILE A 184 12.75 -24.59 -24.98
N ASN A 185 12.39 -25.87 -24.85
CA ASN A 185 12.28 -26.75 -26.00
C ASN A 185 10.94 -26.50 -26.70
N ASP A 186 10.96 -25.90 -27.89
CA ASP A 186 9.72 -25.48 -28.56
C ASP A 186 9.02 -26.61 -29.33
N GLY A 187 9.71 -27.73 -29.56
CA GLY A 187 9.19 -28.91 -30.27
C GLY A 187 8.71 -28.65 -31.71
N ILE A 188 8.94 -27.46 -32.28
CA ILE A 188 8.36 -27.01 -33.56
C ILE A 188 9.45 -26.68 -34.58
N THR A 189 10.61 -26.17 -34.18
CA THR A 189 11.67 -25.84 -35.13
C THR A 189 12.54 -27.05 -35.43
N GLY A 190 12.05 -27.93 -36.30
CA GLY A 190 12.81 -29.08 -36.80
C GLY A 190 13.54 -28.76 -38.10
N ASN A 191 14.87 -28.66 -38.05
CA ASN A 191 15.76 -29.30 -39.03
C ASN A 191 17.23 -29.07 -38.67
N ASP A 192 17.81 -30.01 -37.91
CA ASP A 192 19.23 -30.36 -37.79
C ASP A 192 19.73 -30.53 -36.34
N ASN A 193 20.62 -31.52 -36.18
CA ASN A 193 21.04 -32.03 -34.88
C ASN A 193 21.95 -31.00 -34.19
N ASN A 194 21.43 -30.26 -33.21
CA ASN A 194 22.03 -29.89 -31.90
C ASN A 194 21.33 -28.62 -31.32
N ASP A 195 20.79 -28.72 -30.09
CA ASP A 195 20.12 -27.66 -29.29
C ASP A 195 18.80 -27.07 -29.85
N ASN A 196 17.72 -27.85 -29.72
CA ASN A 196 16.35 -27.48 -30.13
C ASN A 196 15.61 -26.66 -29.05
N GLY A 197 16.09 -25.46 -28.73
CA GLY A 197 15.37 -24.58 -27.81
C GLY A 197 15.54 -23.08 -28.02
N ILE A 198 14.48 -22.33 -27.78
CA ILE A 198 14.54 -20.86 -27.69
C ILE A 198 15.25 -20.51 -26.39
N THR A 199 16.38 -19.79 -26.51
CA THR A 199 17.13 -19.26 -25.37
C THR A 199 16.83 -17.76 -25.24
N PHE A 200 16.37 -17.36 -24.06
CA PHE A 200 16.14 -15.96 -23.71
C PHE A 200 17.28 -15.42 -22.83
N GLY A 201 17.61 -14.14 -23.02
CA GLY A 201 18.55 -13.38 -22.19
C GLY A 201 20.01 -13.36 -22.66
N THR A 202 20.78 -12.47 -22.05
CA THR A 202 22.15 -12.11 -22.47
C THR A 202 23.25 -12.97 -21.83
N GLY A 203 22.91 -13.87 -20.91
CA GLY A 203 23.88 -14.62 -20.11
C GLY A 203 24.52 -13.82 -18.98
N LYS A 204 23.98 -12.64 -18.64
CA LYS A 204 24.44 -11.81 -17.54
C LYS A 204 23.55 -11.96 -16.31
N TYR A 205 24.14 -11.90 -15.12
CA TYR A 205 23.39 -11.91 -13.87
C TYR A 205 22.39 -10.74 -13.81
N GLY A 206 21.17 -11.04 -13.40
CA GLY A 206 20.04 -10.12 -13.26
C GLY A 206 19.36 -9.74 -14.57
N ASP A 207 19.54 -10.53 -15.64
CA ASP A 207 18.88 -10.32 -16.92
C ASP A 207 17.35 -10.45 -16.79
N LEU A 208 16.63 -9.37 -17.11
CA LEU A 208 15.17 -9.33 -17.00
C LEU A 208 14.47 -10.08 -18.12
N GLU A 209 15.09 -10.24 -19.30
CA GLU A 209 14.51 -10.99 -20.41
C GLU A 209 14.42 -12.47 -20.05
N SER A 210 15.54 -13.08 -19.59
CA SER A 210 15.53 -14.47 -19.13
C SER A 210 14.61 -14.66 -17.93
N THR A 211 14.59 -13.70 -17.00
CA THR A 211 13.76 -13.76 -15.78
C THR A 211 12.27 -13.73 -16.13
N ILE A 212 11.83 -12.77 -16.96
CA ILE A 212 10.41 -12.64 -17.34
C ILE A 212 9.98 -13.81 -18.23
N ALA A 213 10.84 -14.26 -19.15
CA ALA A 213 10.57 -15.47 -19.94
C ALA A 213 10.37 -16.68 -19.03
N ALA A 214 11.25 -16.87 -18.03
CA ALA A 214 11.12 -17.93 -17.04
C ALA A 214 9.84 -17.81 -16.20
N ILE A 215 9.31 -16.62 -15.99
CA ILE A 215 8.01 -16.44 -15.31
C ILE A 215 6.87 -16.87 -16.22
N LEU A 216 6.76 -16.28 -17.41
CA LEU A 216 5.61 -16.44 -18.30
C LEU A 216 5.50 -17.83 -18.95
N LEU A 217 6.63 -18.52 -19.05
CA LEU A 217 6.75 -19.77 -19.81
C LEU A 217 6.99 -20.98 -18.91
N ASP A 218 6.96 -20.80 -17.59
CA ASP A 218 7.05 -21.87 -16.63
C ASP A 218 5.82 -22.81 -16.69
N PRO A 219 5.99 -24.12 -16.44
CA PRO A 219 4.86 -25.03 -16.27
C PRO A 219 3.86 -24.58 -15.19
N ASP A 220 4.33 -24.01 -14.09
CA ASP A 220 3.46 -23.52 -13.01
C ASP A 220 2.59 -22.33 -13.47
N ALA A 221 2.95 -21.62 -14.55
CA ALA A 221 2.18 -20.50 -15.09
C ALA A 221 1.27 -20.88 -16.27
N ARG A 222 1.45 -22.07 -16.86
CA ARG A 222 0.81 -22.45 -18.13
C ARG A 222 0.00 -23.73 -18.08
N THR A 223 0.16 -24.55 -17.05
CA THR A 223 -0.48 -25.87 -17.00
C THR A 223 -1.96 -25.73 -16.64
N PRO A 224 -2.91 -26.12 -17.52
CA PRO A 224 -4.34 -25.92 -17.25
C PRO A 224 -4.87 -26.71 -16.04
N VAL A 225 -4.17 -27.78 -15.61
CA VAL A 225 -4.55 -28.53 -14.41
C VAL A 225 -4.45 -27.69 -13.14
N LEU A 226 -3.59 -26.67 -13.12
CA LEU A 226 -3.43 -25.77 -11.99
C LEU A 226 -4.58 -24.79 -11.86
N ASP A 227 -5.36 -24.56 -12.93
CA ASP A 227 -6.59 -23.75 -12.87
C ASP A 227 -7.67 -24.40 -11.98
N ALA A 228 -7.55 -25.70 -11.70
CA ALA A 228 -8.41 -26.46 -10.80
C ALA A 228 -7.83 -26.59 -9.37
N ASP A 229 -6.62 -26.10 -9.11
CA ASP A 229 -6.04 -26.07 -7.75
C ASP A 229 -6.64 -24.88 -6.98
N PRO A 230 -7.34 -25.10 -5.86
CA PRO A 230 -7.94 -24.03 -5.06
C PRO A 230 -6.96 -22.96 -4.57
N THR A 231 -5.67 -23.30 -4.48
CA THR A 231 -4.61 -22.46 -3.92
C THR A 231 -3.77 -21.74 -4.97
N HIS A 232 -3.97 -22.02 -6.26
CA HIS A 232 -3.11 -21.54 -7.35
C HIS A 232 -3.67 -20.33 -8.09
N GLY A 233 -3.01 -19.18 -7.96
CA GLY A 233 -3.30 -18.00 -8.77
C GLY A 233 -3.28 -16.76 -7.91
N SER A 234 -4.15 -15.80 -8.21
CA SER A 234 -4.22 -14.52 -7.51
C SER A 234 -5.60 -13.87 -7.66
N VAL A 235 -5.82 -12.80 -6.90
CA VAL A 235 -6.83 -11.80 -7.24
C VAL A 235 -6.19 -10.68 -8.04
N ARG A 236 -6.91 -10.13 -9.01
CA ARG A 236 -6.42 -9.04 -9.85
C ARG A 236 -6.32 -7.73 -9.08
N GLU A 237 -5.27 -6.97 -9.35
CA GLU A 237 -5.08 -5.62 -8.82
C GLU A 237 -6.24 -4.68 -9.23
N PRO A 238 -6.71 -3.77 -8.35
CA PRO A 238 -7.81 -2.85 -8.65
C PRO A 238 -7.62 -2.04 -9.93
N LEU A 239 -6.43 -1.47 -10.15
CA LEU A 239 -6.16 -0.68 -11.35
C LEU A 239 -6.12 -1.57 -12.60
N LEU A 240 -5.56 -2.78 -12.51
CA LEU A 240 -5.53 -3.73 -13.61
C LEU A 240 -6.93 -4.21 -13.99
N LYS A 241 -7.87 -4.34 -13.04
CA LYS A 241 -9.29 -4.61 -13.36
C LYS A 241 -9.88 -3.54 -14.27
N VAL A 242 -9.67 -2.26 -13.94
CA VAL A 242 -10.16 -1.12 -14.74
C VAL A 242 -9.47 -1.08 -16.12
N LEU A 243 -8.15 -1.22 -16.17
CA LEU A 243 -7.40 -1.20 -17.42
C LEU A 243 -7.74 -2.39 -18.33
N HIS A 244 -7.91 -3.58 -17.76
CA HIS A 244 -8.36 -4.75 -18.49
C HIS A 244 -9.71 -4.51 -19.12
N PHE A 245 -10.68 -4.01 -18.35
CA PHE A 245 -12.02 -3.72 -18.84
C PHE A 245 -12.02 -2.68 -19.97
N LEU A 246 -11.29 -1.57 -19.79
CA LEU A 246 -11.16 -0.52 -20.82
C LEU A 246 -10.55 -1.05 -22.12
N ARG A 247 -9.55 -1.93 -22.03
CA ARG A 247 -8.89 -2.51 -23.21
C ARG A 247 -9.78 -3.53 -23.90
N SER A 248 -10.33 -4.48 -23.16
CA SER A 248 -11.17 -5.55 -23.70
C SER A 248 -12.46 -5.02 -24.32
N MET A 249 -13.03 -3.96 -23.75
CA MET A 249 -14.28 -3.33 -24.24
C MET A 249 -14.03 -2.16 -25.21
N GLU A 250 -12.83 -2.08 -25.79
CA GLU A 250 -12.43 -1.11 -26.81
C GLU A 250 -12.81 0.33 -26.44
N TYR A 251 -12.34 0.80 -25.28
CA TYR A 251 -12.61 2.17 -24.84
C TYR A 251 -12.10 3.20 -25.85
N SER A 252 -12.99 4.11 -26.23
CA SER A 252 -12.70 5.24 -27.10
C SER A 252 -12.91 6.55 -26.34
N HIS A 253 -11.91 7.43 -26.39
CA HIS A 253 -11.96 8.75 -25.76
C HIS A 253 -12.51 9.79 -26.72
N SER A 254 -13.42 10.64 -26.25
CA SER A 254 -14.14 11.62 -27.08
C SER A 254 -13.32 12.86 -27.45
N SER A 255 -12.13 13.03 -26.85
CA SER A 255 -11.24 14.16 -27.11
C SER A 255 -9.84 13.69 -27.48
N ASP A 256 -9.03 14.57 -28.08
CA ASP A 256 -7.60 14.31 -28.32
C ASP A 256 -6.74 14.35 -27.04
N GLN A 257 -7.36 14.60 -25.88
CA GLN A 257 -6.64 14.60 -24.60
C GLN A 257 -6.38 13.17 -24.11
N PHE A 258 -5.42 13.02 -23.20
CA PHE A 258 -5.20 11.74 -22.55
C PHE A 258 -6.35 11.40 -21.59
N LEU A 259 -6.69 10.11 -21.49
CA LEU A 259 -7.57 9.62 -20.44
C LEU A 259 -6.98 9.94 -19.07
N ILE A 260 -7.71 10.68 -18.24
CA ILE A 260 -7.31 11.00 -16.87
C ILE A 260 -8.27 10.34 -15.90
N LEU A 261 -7.82 9.27 -15.23
CA LEU A 261 -8.55 8.59 -14.17
C LEU A 261 -8.08 9.10 -12.81
N THR A 262 -8.96 9.73 -12.05
CA THR A 262 -8.49 10.69 -11.04
C THR A 262 -8.93 10.36 -9.65
N SER A 263 -7.99 10.48 -8.72
CA SER A 263 -8.21 10.07 -7.34
C SER A 263 -8.60 8.59 -7.25
N LEU A 264 -8.14 7.75 -8.19
CA LEU A 264 -8.40 6.30 -8.17
C LEU A 264 -7.80 5.66 -6.92
N HIS A 265 -6.64 6.15 -6.44
CA HIS A 265 -6.06 5.67 -5.20
C HIS A 265 -7.09 5.78 -4.09
N SER A 266 -7.80 6.92 -4.05
CA SER A 266 -8.86 7.10 -3.10
C SER A 266 -10.08 6.25 -3.39
N ARG A 267 -10.48 6.07 -4.64
CA ARG A 267 -11.72 5.34 -4.96
C ARG A 267 -11.56 3.84 -4.85
N ILE A 268 -10.50 3.25 -5.39
CA ILE A 268 -10.34 1.79 -5.55
C ILE A 268 -9.09 1.24 -4.84
N GLY A 269 -8.37 2.08 -4.09
CA GLY A 269 -7.17 1.68 -3.35
C GLY A 269 -5.88 1.67 -4.18
N GLU A 270 -5.92 2.06 -5.46
CA GLU A 270 -4.74 2.04 -6.32
C GLU A 270 -4.83 3.12 -7.42
N MET A 271 -3.70 3.75 -7.78
CA MET A 271 -3.60 4.67 -8.91
C MET A 271 -2.19 4.73 -9.46
N ALA A 272 -2.06 4.81 -10.78
CA ALA A 272 -0.78 5.00 -11.45
C ALA A 272 0.01 6.15 -10.82
N TYR A 273 1.27 5.87 -10.48
CA TYR A 273 2.22 6.82 -9.88
C TYR A 273 1.86 7.38 -8.49
N ASP A 274 0.84 6.84 -7.80
CA ASP A 274 0.44 7.32 -6.47
C ASP A 274 0.80 6.36 -5.32
N GLN A 275 1.88 5.59 -5.47
CA GLN A 275 2.36 4.67 -4.42
C GLN A 275 2.84 5.46 -3.18
N LYS A 276 2.35 5.09 -2.00
CA LYS A 276 2.68 5.75 -0.72
C LYS A 276 3.91 5.18 -0.02
N SER A 277 4.41 4.05 -0.51
CA SER A 277 5.55 3.31 0.02
C SER A 277 6.45 2.88 -1.13
N VAL A 278 7.74 2.71 -0.84
CA VAL A 278 8.70 2.11 -1.79
C VAL A 278 8.47 0.61 -2.00
N PHE A 279 7.57 -0.01 -1.20
CA PHE A 279 7.28 -1.44 -1.20
C PHE A 279 5.96 -1.80 -1.91
N SER A 280 5.45 -0.93 -2.80
CA SER A 280 4.15 -1.05 -3.52
C SER A 280 2.92 -0.53 -2.75
N PHE A 281 1.73 -0.66 -3.35
CA PHE A 281 0.42 -0.28 -2.81
C PHE A 281 -0.07 -1.21 -1.69
N PHE A 282 0.44 -2.43 -1.66
CA PHE A 282 0.03 -3.47 -0.73
C PHE A 282 1.21 -4.35 -0.30
N LEU A 283 1.06 -4.96 0.87
CA LEU A 283 2.06 -5.85 1.46
C LEU A 283 2.18 -7.15 0.67
N PRO A 284 3.37 -7.53 0.21
CA PRO A 284 3.57 -8.80 -0.48
C PRO A 284 3.29 -10.06 0.36
N GLU A 285 3.23 -9.92 1.69
CA GLU A 285 2.92 -10.99 2.65
C GLU A 285 1.48 -10.93 3.19
N TYR A 286 0.64 -10.02 2.70
CA TYR A 286 -0.72 -9.90 3.19
C TYR A 286 -1.56 -11.11 2.77
N GLY A 287 -2.19 -11.79 3.72
CA GLY A 287 -3.24 -12.80 3.48
C GLY A 287 -4.59 -12.25 3.92
N ALA A 288 -5.60 -12.33 3.05
CA ALA A 288 -6.95 -11.90 3.38
C ALA A 288 -7.58 -12.82 4.45
N PRO A 289 -8.37 -12.25 5.40
CA PRO A 289 -9.19 -13.05 6.31
C PRO A 289 -10.07 -14.04 5.55
N GLY A 290 -10.28 -15.23 6.13
CA GLY A 290 -11.02 -16.31 5.47
C GLY A 290 -10.09 -17.38 4.86
N PRO A 291 -10.52 -18.09 3.79
CA PRO A 291 -9.88 -19.31 3.31
C PRO A 291 -8.37 -19.18 3.03
N VAL A 292 -7.93 -18.04 2.48
CA VAL A 292 -6.52 -17.77 2.15
C VAL A 292 -5.65 -17.73 3.41
N SER A 293 -5.97 -16.87 4.38
CA SER A 293 -5.19 -16.77 5.63
C SER A 293 -5.29 -18.04 6.49
N SER A 294 -6.45 -18.71 6.52
CA SER A 294 -6.62 -20.00 7.22
C SER A 294 -5.71 -21.10 6.66
N ALA A 295 -5.40 -21.06 5.36
CA ALA A 295 -4.44 -21.94 4.70
C ALA A 295 -2.97 -21.50 4.85
N GLY A 296 -2.71 -20.36 5.51
CA GLY A 296 -1.37 -19.78 5.65
C GLY A 296 -0.81 -19.20 4.35
N LEU A 297 -1.69 -18.89 3.39
CA LEU A 297 -1.34 -18.34 2.08
C LEU A 297 -1.43 -16.80 2.07
N VAL A 298 -0.86 -16.19 1.02
CA VAL A 298 -0.91 -14.74 0.80
C VAL A 298 -1.78 -14.38 -0.39
N SER A 299 -2.41 -13.20 -0.32
CA SER A 299 -3.21 -12.56 -1.37
C SER A 299 -2.95 -11.04 -1.31
N PRO A 300 -1.78 -10.57 -1.77
CA PRO A 300 -1.34 -9.19 -1.57
C PRO A 300 -2.36 -8.14 -2.02
N GLU A 301 -2.97 -8.35 -3.19
CA GLU A 301 -3.94 -7.46 -3.84
C GLU A 301 -5.22 -7.31 -3.03
N ALA A 302 -5.58 -8.33 -2.24
CA ALA A 302 -6.76 -8.33 -1.39
C ALA A 302 -6.67 -7.33 -0.23
N PHE A 303 -5.50 -6.74 0.00
CA PHE A 303 -5.33 -5.63 0.93
C PHE A 303 -6.23 -4.42 0.60
N ALA A 304 -6.65 -4.31 -0.67
CA ALA A 304 -7.59 -3.31 -1.14
C ALA A 304 -9.07 -3.70 -0.99
N PHE A 305 -9.42 -4.91 -0.52
CA PHE A 305 -10.81 -5.38 -0.37
C PHE A 305 -11.47 -4.87 0.90
N ASP A 306 -11.47 -3.56 1.05
CA ASP A 306 -12.24 -2.85 2.06
C ASP A 306 -13.56 -2.40 1.42
N THR A 307 -14.62 -2.24 2.21
CA THR A 307 -15.96 -1.94 1.69
C THR A 307 -16.00 -0.76 0.73
N PRO A 308 -15.40 0.40 1.04
CA PRO A 308 -15.49 1.56 0.16
C PRO A 308 -14.74 1.35 -1.17
N PRO A 309 -13.47 0.89 -1.21
CA PRO A 309 -12.81 0.54 -2.46
C PRO A 309 -13.58 -0.43 -3.35
N VAL A 310 -14.17 -1.45 -2.77
CA VAL A 310 -14.95 -2.46 -3.50
C VAL A 310 -16.21 -1.86 -4.10
N VAL A 311 -17.01 -1.15 -3.29
CA VAL A 311 -18.23 -0.47 -3.75
C VAL A 311 -17.89 0.54 -4.86
N HIS A 312 -16.86 1.37 -4.68
CA HIS A 312 -16.49 2.38 -5.68
C HIS A 312 -15.91 1.78 -6.96
N LEU A 313 -15.21 0.64 -6.89
CA LEU A 313 -14.76 -0.09 -8.07
C LEU A 313 -15.98 -0.56 -8.88
N MET A 314 -16.94 -1.21 -8.21
CA MET A 314 -18.15 -1.73 -8.84
C MET A 314 -19.00 -0.60 -9.45
N LYS A 315 -19.24 0.48 -8.69
CA LYS A 315 -19.94 1.69 -9.17
C LYS A 315 -19.23 2.32 -10.37
N GLY A 316 -17.90 2.36 -10.32
CA GLY A 316 -17.08 2.89 -11.40
C GLY A 316 -17.22 2.09 -12.70
N LEU A 317 -17.18 0.76 -12.62
CA LEU A 317 -17.37 -0.14 -13.76
C LEU A 317 -18.79 -0.05 -14.31
N PHE A 318 -19.81 -0.10 -13.45
CA PHE A 318 -21.22 -0.01 -13.86
C PHE A 318 -21.53 1.33 -14.52
N SER A 319 -21.07 2.44 -13.92
CA SER A 319 -21.24 3.75 -14.55
C SER A 319 -20.49 3.85 -15.88
N LEU A 320 -19.31 3.24 -16.02
CA LEU A 320 -18.57 3.25 -17.27
C LEU A 320 -19.36 2.55 -18.39
N ILE A 321 -20.02 1.44 -18.05
CA ILE A 321 -20.88 0.68 -18.97
C ILE A 321 -22.14 1.47 -19.31
N LYS A 322 -22.82 2.05 -18.32
CA LYS A 322 -24.13 2.70 -18.51
C LYS A 322 -24.05 4.11 -19.11
N PHE A 323 -23.04 4.88 -18.70
CA PHE A 323 -22.95 6.32 -18.96
C PHE A 323 -21.60 6.76 -19.54
N GLY A 324 -20.68 5.82 -19.79
CA GLY A 324 -19.32 6.14 -20.23
C GLY A 324 -18.47 6.76 -19.13
N MET A 325 -17.36 7.38 -19.52
CA MET A 325 -16.43 8.11 -18.66
C MET A 325 -17.04 9.40 -18.07
N THR A 326 -18.02 9.26 -17.18
CA THR A 326 -18.69 10.33 -16.43
C THR A 326 -18.55 10.08 -14.92
N ASN A 327 -18.98 11.04 -14.10
CA ASN A 327 -19.04 10.88 -12.64
C ASN A 327 -20.41 10.34 -12.15
N CYS A 328 -21.26 9.88 -13.07
CA CYS A 328 -22.62 9.43 -12.76
C CYS A 328 -22.60 8.17 -11.90
N ASP A 329 -23.50 8.07 -10.93
CA ASP A 329 -23.61 6.92 -10.03
C ASP A 329 -22.26 6.46 -9.41
N GLY A 330 -21.30 7.37 -9.21
CA GLY A 330 -19.96 7.04 -8.68
C GLY A 330 -18.89 6.71 -9.73
N GLY A 331 -19.18 6.96 -11.02
CA GLY A 331 -18.33 6.70 -12.17
C GLY A 331 -16.94 7.35 -12.12
N PHE A 332 -16.01 6.79 -12.91
CA PHE A 332 -14.59 7.17 -12.91
C PHE A 332 -14.28 8.56 -13.51
N GLY A 333 -15.24 9.17 -14.22
CA GLY A 333 -15.06 10.46 -14.88
C GLY A 333 -14.98 11.66 -13.93
N ARG A 334 -14.56 12.80 -14.50
CA ARG A 334 -14.46 14.11 -13.81
C ARG A 334 -15.64 15.02 -14.18
N GLY A 335 -15.92 16.00 -13.32
CA GLY A 335 -16.93 17.05 -13.57
C GLY A 335 -18.25 16.80 -12.84
N ARG A 336 -19.22 17.71 -13.03
CA ARG A 336 -20.61 17.52 -12.58
C ARG A 336 -21.47 17.23 -13.81
N SER A 337 -21.67 15.95 -14.11
CA SER A 337 -22.64 15.53 -15.11
C SER A 337 -24.07 15.61 -14.55
N ARG A 338 -25.06 15.94 -15.39
CA ARG A 338 -26.49 15.92 -15.01
C ARG A 338 -27.04 14.50 -15.17
N CYS A 339 -26.55 13.60 -14.34
CA CYS A 339 -26.75 12.16 -14.48
C CYS A 339 -28.21 11.71 -14.42
N TYR A 340 -29.03 12.38 -13.61
CA TYR A 340 -30.47 12.08 -13.48
C TYR A 340 -31.29 12.42 -14.73
N ALA A 341 -30.71 13.09 -15.73
CA ALA A 341 -31.39 13.50 -16.95
C ALA A 341 -31.07 12.60 -18.15
N TRP A 342 -30.20 11.59 -17.99
CA TRP A 342 -29.69 10.78 -19.09
C TRP A 342 -30.14 9.33 -18.95
N ALA A 343 -30.63 8.76 -20.04
CA ALA A 343 -30.96 7.35 -20.11
C ALA A 343 -29.68 6.51 -20.13
N GLU A 344 -29.78 5.26 -19.67
CA GLU A 344 -28.72 4.27 -19.88
C GLU A 344 -28.38 4.17 -21.37
N GLY A 345 -27.09 4.16 -21.72
CA GLY A 345 -26.64 4.16 -23.11
C GLY A 345 -26.54 5.55 -23.76
N ASP A 346 -26.97 6.63 -23.09
CA ASP A 346 -26.79 8.00 -23.60
C ASP A 346 -25.36 8.52 -23.35
N TYR A 347 -24.53 8.40 -24.38
CA TYR A 347 -23.13 8.84 -24.36
C TYR A 347 -22.89 10.23 -24.96
N ARG A 348 -23.92 11.09 -25.13
CA ARG A 348 -23.74 12.41 -25.79
C ARG A 348 -22.88 13.39 -24.99
N HIS A 349 -22.76 13.18 -23.68
CA HIS A 349 -22.10 14.09 -22.75
C HIS A 349 -20.98 13.42 -21.94
N THR A 350 -20.45 12.29 -22.43
CA THR A 350 -19.32 11.59 -21.80
C THR A 350 -17.98 12.07 -22.34
N MET A 351 -16.91 11.88 -21.56
CA MET A 351 -15.54 12.08 -22.02
C MET A 351 -15.03 10.89 -22.86
N GLY A 352 -15.71 9.75 -22.83
CA GLY A 352 -15.38 8.55 -23.61
C GLY A 352 -16.34 7.42 -23.30
N ARG A 353 -16.34 6.37 -24.13
CA ARG A 353 -17.26 5.23 -23.99
C ARG A 353 -16.60 3.94 -24.42
N LEU A 354 -17.20 2.83 -24.04
CA LEU A 354 -16.88 1.52 -24.57
C LEU A 354 -17.45 1.40 -25.98
N THR A 355 -16.69 0.85 -26.92
CA THR A 355 -17.12 0.73 -28.33
C THR A 355 -17.15 -0.69 -28.87
N TYR A 356 -16.74 -1.67 -28.05
CA TYR A 356 -16.79 -3.07 -28.39
C TYR A 356 -18.20 -3.50 -28.83
N GLY A 357 -18.25 -4.23 -29.94
CA GLY A 357 -19.46 -4.87 -30.45
C GLY A 357 -19.17 -6.34 -30.78
N PRO A 358 -19.95 -7.30 -30.24
CA PRO A 358 -19.78 -8.72 -30.53
C PRO A 358 -20.08 -9.04 -32.00
N LEU A 359 -19.46 -10.10 -32.53
CA LEU A 359 -19.62 -10.51 -33.94
C LEU A 359 -21.08 -10.87 -34.27
N ARG A 360 -21.81 -11.45 -33.31
CA ARG A 360 -23.25 -11.72 -33.42
C ARG A 360 -24.01 -11.15 -32.22
N ARG A 361 -24.32 -9.86 -32.33
CA ARG A 361 -24.99 -9.09 -31.26
C ARG A 361 -26.38 -9.61 -30.87
N ASN A 362 -27.13 -10.15 -31.81
CA ASN A 362 -28.46 -10.69 -31.58
C ASN A 362 -28.47 -12.14 -31.03
N ASN A 363 -27.30 -12.73 -30.75
CA ASN A 363 -27.20 -14.10 -30.21
C ASN A 363 -26.55 -14.06 -28.81
N PRO A 364 -27.36 -14.18 -27.74
CA PRO A 364 -26.86 -14.13 -26.36
C PRO A 364 -25.76 -15.16 -26.06
N GLU A 365 -25.86 -16.39 -26.57
CA GLU A 365 -24.87 -17.44 -26.30
C GLU A 365 -23.49 -17.13 -26.88
N GLN A 366 -23.45 -16.58 -28.10
CA GLN A 366 -22.21 -16.17 -28.75
C GLN A 366 -21.65 -14.91 -28.12
N MET A 367 -22.51 -13.92 -27.81
CA MET A 367 -22.09 -12.71 -27.09
C MET A 367 -21.44 -13.07 -25.75
N VAL A 368 -22.07 -13.92 -24.94
CA VAL A 368 -21.52 -14.37 -23.65
C VAL A 368 -20.24 -15.15 -23.84
N GLY A 369 -20.13 -15.98 -24.89
CA GLY A 369 -18.90 -16.70 -25.22
C GLY A 369 -17.74 -15.78 -25.60
N GLU A 370 -17.98 -14.74 -26.39
CA GLU A 370 -16.96 -13.73 -26.73
C GLU A 370 -16.51 -12.94 -25.49
N LEU A 371 -17.46 -12.49 -24.67
CA LEU A 371 -17.17 -11.78 -23.41
C LEU A 371 -16.39 -12.66 -22.42
N ASP A 372 -16.66 -13.96 -22.34
CA ASP A 372 -15.91 -14.89 -21.50
C ASP A 372 -14.44 -14.97 -21.91
N VAL A 373 -14.15 -15.04 -23.21
CA VAL A 373 -12.76 -14.98 -23.69
C VAL A 373 -12.11 -13.65 -23.32
N LEU A 374 -12.83 -12.53 -23.48
CA LEU A 374 -12.27 -11.18 -23.31
C LEU A 374 -12.11 -10.71 -21.87
N LEU A 375 -12.96 -11.16 -20.94
CA LEU A 375 -13.01 -10.65 -19.55
C LEU A 375 -12.57 -11.68 -18.52
N THR A 376 -12.84 -12.96 -18.77
CA THR A 376 -12.53 -14.07 -17.85
C THR A 376 -11.48 -15.02 -18.41
N GLY A 377 -11.06 -14.84 -19.67
CA GLY A 377 -10.06 -15.71 -20.31
C GLY A 377 -10.57 -17.12 -20.58
N GLY A 378 -11.88 -17.30 -20.75
CA GLY A 378 -12.52 -18.62 -20.93
C GLY A 378 -12.79 -19.38 -19.63
N ARG A 379 -12.72 -18.72 -18.47
CA ARG A 379 -12.89 -19.32 -17.13
C ARG A 379 -14.28 -19.11 -16.54
N LEU A 380 -15.21 -18.48 -17.26
CA LEU A 380 -16.56 -18.29 -16.73
C LEU A 380 -17.19 -19.65 -16.41
N SER A 381 -17.63 -19.85 -15.17
CA SER A 381 -18.27 -21.09 -14.75
C SER A 381 -19.57 -21.33 -15.54
N SER A 382 -19.95 -22.60 -15.71
CA SER A 382 -21.21 -22.98 -16.35
C SER A 382 -22.43 -22.36 -15.66
N GLU A 383 -22.34 -22.22 -14.35
CA GLU A 383 -23.34 -21.69 -13.44
C GLU A 383 -23.48 -20.17 -13.63
N SER A 384 -22.38 -19.41 -13.58
CA SER A 384 -22.37 -17.97 -13.90
C SER A 384 -22.84 -17.72 -15.33
N ARG A 385 -22.45 -18.57 -16.28
CA ARG A 385 -22.92 -18.49 -17.67
C ARG A 385 -24.43 -18.67 -17.77
N ALA A 386 -25.01 -19.64 -17.07
CA ALA A 386 -26.44 -19.87 -17.06
C ALA A 386 -27.20 -18.68 -16.45
N VAL A 387 -26.72 -18.13 -15.33
CA VAL A 387 -27.31 -16.95 -14.69
C VAL A 387 -27.28 -15.73 -15.61
N ILE A 388 -26.17 -15.49 -16.31
CA ILE A 388 -26.09 -14.39 -17.29
C ILE A 388 -27.10 -14.58 -18.42
N LEU A 389 -27.20 -15.78 -19.00
CA LEU A 389 -28.13 -16.04 -20.09
C LEU A 389 -29.60 -15.89 -19.66
N ASP A 390 -29.95 -16.34 -18.46
CA ASP A 390 -31.28 -16.17 -17.88
C ASP A 390 -31.62 -14.67 -17.70
N ALA A 391 -30.68 -13.88 -17.18
CA ALA A 391 -30.86 -12.44 -17.03
C ALA A 391 -31.03 -11.69 -18.37
N LEU A 392 -30.49 -12.23 -19.47
CA LEU A 392 -30.66 -11.66 -20.82
C LEU A 392 -32.03 -11.97 -21.45
N ASP A 393 -32.82 -12.88 -20.85
CA ASP A 393 -34.21 -13.19 -21.21
C ASP A 393 -35.24 -12.44 -20.34
N ASP A 394 -34.82 -11.36 -19.66
CA ASP A 394 -35.72 -10.50 -18.88
C ASP A 394 -36.80 -9.87 -19.77
N ASP A 395 -38.02 -9.72 -19.24
CA ASP A 395 -39.18 -9.18 -19.94
C ASP A 395 -38.94 -7.77 -20.50
N ARG A 396 -38.04 -6.97 -19.90
CA ARG A 396 -37.63 -5.66 -20.41
C ARG A 396 -37.07 -5.73 -21.84
N PHE A 397 -36.51 -6.86 -22.23
CA PHE A 397 -35.91 -7.05 -23.56
C PHE A 397 -36.81 -7.81 -24.54
N LYS A 398 -38.10 -8.01 -24.20
CA LYS A 398 -39.08 -8.75 -25.02
C LYS A 398 -40.04 -7.85 -25.80
N ASP A 399 -39.99 -6.53 -25.62
CA ASP A 399 -40.80 -5.61 -26.45
C ASP A 399 -40.30 -5.64 -27.91
N ASP A 400 -41.20 -6.00 -28.82
CA ASP A 400 -40.99 -6.37 -30.24
C ASP A 400 -40.62 -5.22 -31.20
N ASP A 401 -40.38 -4.01 -30.69
CA ASP A 401 -39.87 -2.93 -31.53
C ASP A 401 -38.37 -3.17 -31.73
N ASP A 402 -38.01 -3.90 -32.79
CA ASP A 402 -36.65 -4.23 -33.23
C ASP A 402 -35.83 -2.97 -33.54
N ASP A 403 -35.39 -2.28 -32.50
CA ASP A 403 -34.43 -1.21 -32.53
C ASP A 403 -33.15 -1.69 -31.85
N GLY A 404 -31.98 -1.38 -32.42
CA GLY A 404 -30.68 -1.81 -31.90
C GLY A 404 -30.39 -1.41 -30.43
N ASP A 405 -31.32 -0.71 -29.76
CA ASP A 405 -31.26 -0.39 -28.34
C ASP A 405 -31.53 -1.61 -27.44
N VAL A 406 -32.37 -2.58 -27.84
CA VAL A 406 -32.58 -3.83 -27.08
C VAL A 406 -31.29 -4.66 -27.03
N ASP A 407 -30.67 -4.88 -28.18
CA ASP A 407 -29.40 -5.59 -28.34
C ASP A 407 -28.25 -4.88 -27.60
N ASP A 408 -28.18 -3.54 -27.69
CA ASP A 408 -27.21 -2.75 -26.93
C ASP A 408 -27.48 -2.81 -25.42
N GLY A 409 -28.75 -2.90 -25.01
CA GLY A 409 -29.17 -3.12 -23.62
C GLY A 409 -28.73 -4.47 -23.06
N LYS A 410 -28.92 -5.55 -23.84
CA LYS A 410 -28.41 -6.90 -23.51
C LYS A 410 -26.90 -6.90 -23.36
N LEU A 411 -26.18 -6.25 -24.27
CA LEU A 411 -24.72 -6.12 -24.17
C LEU A 411 -24.30 -5.38 -22.90
N ARG A 412 -24.94 -4.26 -22.56
CA ARG A 412 -24.68 -3.52 -21.31
C ARG A 412 -24.97 -4.36 -20.08
N LEU A 413 -26.06 -5.13 -20.06
CA LEU A 413 -26.38 -6.04 -18.95
C LEU A 413 -25.32 -7.14 -18.82
N ALA A 414 -24.97 -7.81 -19.91
CA ALA A 414 -23.92 -8.83 -19.90
C ALA A 414 -22.59 -8.27 -19.37
N GLN A 415 -22.16 -7.10 -19.87
CA GLN A 415 -20.95 -6.42 -19.40
C GLN A 415 -20.97 -6.15 -17.89
N GLN A 416 -22.12 -5.74 -17.33
CA GLN A 416 -22.28 -5.51 -15.89
C GLN A 416 -22.16 -6.80 -15.09
N LEU A 417 -22.78 -7.88 -15.55
CA LEU A 417 -22.73 -9.18 -14.88
C LEU A 417 -21.34 -9.82 -14.95
N PHE A 418 -20.63 -9.69 -16.08
CA PHE A 418 -19.21 -10.05 -16.15
C PHE A 418 -18.35 -9.20 -15.22
N ALA A 419 -18.60 -7.89 -15.14
CA ALA A 419 -17.88 -7.00 -14.22
C ALA A 419 -18.17 -7.32 -12.75
N ALA A 420 -19.27 -8.01 -12.43
CA ALA A 420 -19.64 -8.47 -11.09
C ALA A 420 -19.31 -9.95 -10.84
N SER A 421 -18.80 -10.67 -11.83
CA SER A 421 -18.49 -12.09 -11.69
C SER A 421 -17.14 -12.28 -11.00
N PRO A 422 -17.03 -13.25 -10.10
CA PRO A 422 -15.78 -13.50 -9.38
C PRO A 422 -14.63 -13.99 -10.27
N GLU A 423 -14.93 -14.59 -11.42
CA GLU A 423 -13.96 -15.00 -12.44
C GLU A 423 -13.33 -13.80 -13.18
N PHE A 424 -14.02 -12.65 -13.25
CA PHE A 424 -13.41 -11.41 -13.74
C PHE A 424 -12.43 -10.83 -12.72
N HIS A 425 -12.61 -11.12 -11.45
CA HIS A 425 -11.79 -10.54 -10.39
C HIS A 425 -10.60 -11.41 -9.99
N SER A 426 -10.63 -12.71 -10.27
CA SER A 426 -9.60 -13.68 -9.88
C SER A 426 -9.10 -14.51 -11.06
N ALA A 427 -7.98 -15.22 -10.86
CA ALA A 427 -7.40 -16.11 -11.87
C ALA A 427 -7.92 -17.57 -11.81
N HIS A 428 -9.05 -17.85 -11.16
CA HIS A 428 -9.51 -19.22 -10.89
C HIS A 428 -10.84 -19.55 -11.55
N ASN A 429 -11.10 -20.86 -11.64
CA ASN A 429 -12.43 -21.41 -11.84
C ASN A 429 -13.17 -21.50 -10.49
N LEU A 430 -14.50 -21.37 -10.54
CA LEU A 430 -15.37 -21.44 -9.36
C LEU A 430 -16.46 -22.48 -9.62
N ILE A 431 -16.73 -23.31 -8.61
CA ILE A 431 -17.73 -24.38 -8.66
C ILE A 431 -18.70 -24.17 -7.50
N ARG A 432 -19.97 -23.92 -7.79
CA ARG A 432 -20.98 -23.72 -6.75
C ARG A 432 -21.30 -25.02 -6.03
N LEU A 433 -21.74 -24.91 -4.77
CA LEU A 433 -22.29 -26.05 -4.03
C LEU A 433 -23.61 -26.46 -4.67
N ASN A 434 -23.68 -27.67 -5.24
CA ASN A 434 -24.84 -28.13 -6.00
C ASN A 434 -26.11 -28.42 -5.17
N ASP A 435 -26.11 -28.23 -3.84
CA ASP A 435 -27.22 -28.71 -3.01
C ASP A 435 -27.71 -27.78 -1.89
N ASN A 436 -27.18 -26.57 -1.70
CA ASN A 436 -27.86 -25.56 -0.88
C ASN A 436 -27.48 -24.16 -1.36
N ASP A 437 -28.50 -23.37 -1.68
CA ASP A 437 -28.49 -21.93 -1.87
C ASP A 437 -28.15 -21.25 -0.52
N GLU A 438 -26.97 -21.56 0.05
CA GLU A 438 -26.51 -20.94 1.29
C GLU A 438 -26.07 -19.52 0.96
N SER A 439 -27.06 -18.63 0.97
CA SER A 439 -26.84 -17.19 0.97
C SER A 439 -25.78 -16.86 2.01
N ARG A 440 -24.76 -16.10 1.61
CA ARG A 440 -23.70 -15.67 2.54
C ARG A 440 -24.31 -14.94 3.74
N GLU A 441 -23.74 -15.16 4.93
CA GLU A 441 -24.21 -14.49 6.15
C GLU A 441 -24.30 -12.98 5.94
N HIS A 442 -25.51 -12.45 6.07
CA HIS A 442 -25.80 -11.04 5.89
C HIS A 442 -25.32 -10.20 7.08
N SER A 443 -25.02 -8.93 6.79
CA SER A 443 -24.73 -7.88 7.75
C SER A 443 -25.84 -7.72 8.78
N GLY A 444 -25.55 -8.02 10.05
CA GLY A 444 -26.45 -7.79 11.18
C GLY A 444 -25.73 -7.97 12.51
N PRO A 445 -26.23 -7.38 13.61
CA PRO A 445 -25.58 -7.52 14.91
C PRO A 445 -25.66 -8.98 15.39
N ALA A 446 -24.51 -9.62 15.59
CA ALA A 446 -24.42 -11.00 16.09
C ALA A 446 -24.97 -11.16 17.53
N ARG A 447 -25.08 -10.04 18.27
CA ARG A 447 -25.61 -9.96 19.62
C ARG A 447 -26.07 -8.54 19.92
N GLU A 448 -27.11 -8.41 20.72
CA GLU A 448 -27.57 -7.13 21.26
C GLU A 448 -26.52 -6.47 22.21
N PRO A 449 -26.35 -5.13 22.15
CA PRO A 449 -25.51 -4.41 23.11
C PRO A 449 -26.01 -4.56 24.55
N SER A 450 -25.09 -4.87 25.46
CA SER A 450 -25.35 -5.07 26.89
C SER A 450 -24.61 -4.06 27.78
N ALA A 451 -23.51 -3.47 27.28
CA ALA A 451 -22.73 -2.47 27.98
C ALA A 451 -23.18 -1.03 27.63
N PRO A 452 -22.95 -0.05 28.54
CA PRO A 452 -23.19 1.37 28.23
C PRO A 452 -22.35 1.80 27.03
N TYR A 453 -22.96 2.48 26.07
CA TYR A 453 -22.26 2.93 24.86
C TYR A 453 -21.21 4.02 25.17
N LYS A 454 -20.05 3.94 24.52
CA LYS A 454 -19.01 4.97 24.54
C LYS A 454 -18.47 5.19 23.13
N VAL A 455 -18.09 6.43 22.83
CA VAL A 455 -17.55 6.83 21.53
C VAL A 455 -16.30 7.67 21.69
N ILE A 456 -15.31 7.44 20.81
CA ILE A 456 -14.14 8.31 20.62
C ILE A 456 -14.24 8.92 19.22
N VAL A 457 -14.15 10.25 19.13
CA VAL A 457 -14.04 10.96 17.85
C VAL A 457 -12.68 11.66 17.81
N HIS A 458 -11.77 11.07 17.05
CA HIS A 458 -10.43 11.60 16.80
C HIS A 458 -10.45 12.52 15.59
N ILE A 459 -9.96 13.76 15.73
CA ILE A 459 -9.82 14.71 14.62
C ILE A 459 -8.34 15.01 14.44
N PHE A 460 -7.82 14.72 13.25
CA PHE A 460 -6.41 14.87 12.92
C PHE A 460 -6.18 16.03 11.95
N MET A 461 -5.37 17.00 12.38
CA MET A 461 -5.00 18.18 11.58
C MET A 461 -3.78 17.88 10.71
N VAL A 462 -4.03 17.38 9.50
CA VAL A 462 -3.01 17.01 8.52
C VAL A 462 -2.36 18.27 7.93
N GLY A 463 -1.03 18.26 7.87
CA GLY A 463 -0.22 19.36 7.32
C GLY A 463 0.68 20.05 8.35
N GLY A 464 0.70 19.59 9.60
CA GLY A 464 1.56 20.20 10.62
C GLY A 464 1.01 21.53 11.11
N ALA A 465 -0.24 21.51 11.61
CA ALA A 465 -0.87 22.66 12.24
C ALA A 465 0.06 23.31 13.27
N ASP A 466 0.22 24.63 13.19
CA ASP A 466 0.99 25.37 14.18
C ASP A 466 0.20 25.47 15.49
N THR A 467 0.36 24.46 16.35
CA THR A 467 -0.36 24.38 17.63
C THR A 467 0.03 25.48 18.60
N PHE A 468 1.15 26.17 18.38
CA PHE A 468 1.51 27.37 19.14
C PHE A 468 0.70 28.60 18.74
N ASN A 469 -0.02 28.57 17.61
CA ASN A 469 -1.07 29.54 17.31
C ASN A 469 -2.45 29.05 17.76
N LEU A 470 -2.58 27.83 18.30
CA LEU A 470 -3.83 27.35 18.90
C LEU A 470 -3.87 27.67 20.40
N LEU A 471 -2.81 27.29 21.12
CA LEU A 471 -2.64 27.50 22.56
C LEU A 471 -1.33 28.28 22.80
N VAL A 472 -1.47 29.53 23.23
CA VAL A 472 -0.39 30.52 23.32
C VAL A 472 -0.10 30.83 24.80
N PRO A 473 1.16 30.83 25.27
CA PRO A 473 1.50 31.37 26.58
C PRO A 473 1.05 32.83 26.71
N HIS A 474 0.41 33.23 27.81
CA HIS A 474 -0.18 34.58 27.92
C HIS A 474 0.42 35.42 29.06
N SER A 475 0.22 35.03 30.32
CA SER A 475 0.63 35.81 31.50
C SER A 475 0.86 34.94 32.73
N GLY A 476 1.47 35.50 33.78
CA GLY A 476 1.80 34.76 35.00
C GLY A 476 2.84 33.66 34.75
N CYS A 477 3.69 33.83 33.75
CA CYS A 477 4.77 32.89 33.47
C CYS A 477 5.87 33.05 34.52
N SER A 478 5.99 32.09 35.44
CA SER A 478 6.74 32.22 36.70
C SER A 478 8.10 31.50 36.68
N ALA A 479 8.71 31.27 37.86
CA ALA A 479 9.95 30.50 38.03
C ALA A 479 9.91 29.09 37.41
N ALA A 480 8.72 28.52 37.20
CA ALA A 480 8.52 27.26 36.47
C ALA A 480 8.94 27.35 34.98
N ALA A 481 8.97 28.55 34.41
CA ALA A 481 9.52 28.85 33.08
C ALA A 481 11.00 29.26 33.12
N GLY A 482 11.69 29.13 34.26
CA GLY A 482 13.09 29.56 34.43
C GLY A 482 13.28 31.07 34.49
N GLY A 483 12.22 31.86 34.74
CA GLY A 483 12.26 33.32 34.76
C GLY A 483 12.11 33.98 33.37
N THR A 484 11.83 33.18 32.34
CA THR A 484 11.62 33.65 30.96
C THR A 484 10.17 34.10 30.75
N ASP A 485 9.96 35.27 30.12
CA ASP A 485 8.66 35.63 29.57
C ASP A 485 8.36 34.79 28.33
N LEU A 486 7.62 33.69 28.52
CA LEU A 486 7.29 32.75 27.47
C LEU A 486 6.41 33.34 26.36
N HIS A 487 5.63 34.40 26.65
CA HIS A 487 4.89 35.06 25.59
C HIS A 487 5.81 35.91 24.72
N GLU A 488 6.78 36.60 25.32
CA GLU A 488 7.77 37.35 24.56
C GLU A 488 8.66 36.43 23.73
N GLU A 489 9.05 35.27 24.28
CA GLU A 489 9.75 34.23 23.51
C GLU A 489 8.90 33.73 22.33
N TYR A 490 7.62 33.41 22.56
CA TYR A 490 6.68 33.06 21.50
C TYR A 490 6.63 34.15 20.41
N ARG A 491 6.49 35.42 20.79
CA ARG A 491 6.41 36.56 19.86
C ARG A 491 7.68 36.70 19.04
N LEU A 492 8.85 36.58 19.66
CA LEU A 492 10.15 36.66 18.99
C LEU A 492 10.37 35.49 18.03
N MET A 493 10.05 34.27 18.45
CA MET A 493 10.27 33.06 17.65
C MET A 493 9.30 32.93 16.47
N ARG A 494 8.04 33.40 16.64
CA ARG A 494 7.02 33.37 15.59
C ARG A 494 7.03 34.59 14.68
N GLY A 495 7.60 35.70 15.12
CA GLY A 495 7.75 36.89 14.30
C GLY A 495 6.41 37.43 13.79
N ASN A 496 6.25 37.50 12.47
CA ASN A 496 5.07 38.08 11.83
C ASN A 496 3.81 37.22 11.93
N VAL A 497 3.89 35.96 12.36
CA VAL A 497 2.71 35.09 12.58
C VAL A 497 2.32 34.95 14.05
N ALA A 498 2.92 35.74 14.93
CA ALA A 498 2.59 35.77 16.36
C ALA A 498 1.25 36.46 16.64
N LEU A 499 0.39 35.83 17.44
CA LEU A 499 -0.87 36.41 17.92
C LEU A 499 -0.62 37.37 19.09
N SER A 500 -1.33 38.51 19.10
CA SER A 500 -1.24 39.47 20.19
C SER A 500 -2.07 39.02 21.39
N LYS A 501 -1.60 39.31 22.62
CA LYS A 501 -2.31 38.98 23.87
C LYS A 501 -3.80 39.36 23.83
N GLY A 502 -4.10 40.59 23.44
CA GLY A 502 -5.47 41.12 23.42
C GLY A 502 -6.42 40.46 22.40
N SER A 503 -5.90 39.65 21.48
CA SER A 503 -6.74 38.90 20.52
C SER A 503 -7.19 37.53 21.04
N LEU A 504 -6.52 37.00 22.08
CA LEU A 504 -6.69 35.62 22.53
C LEU A 504 -7.82 35.48 23.55
N HIS A 505 -8.49 34.33 23.54
CA HIS A 505 -9.39 33.91 24.61
C HIS A 505 -8.58 33.36 25.77
N THR A 506 -8.40 34.12 26.84
CA THR A 506 -7.57 33.72 27.99
C THR A 506 -8.18 32.55 28.74
N ILE A 507 -7.37 31.56 29.17
CA ILE A 507 -7.72 30.47 30.08
C ILE A 507 -6.86 30.48 31.35
N ASP A 508 -7.46 30.11 32.49
CA ASP A 508 -6.78 30.00 33.78
C ASP A 508 -6.15 28.62 33.95
N ALA A 509 -4.84 28.59 34.10
CA ALA A 509 -4.02 27.41 34.28
C ALA A 509 -3.26 27.44 35.62
N SER A 510 -3.57 28.39 36.53
CA SER A 510 -2.86 28.58 37.80
C SER A 510 -2.86 27.33 38.70
N SER A 511 -3.90 26.50 38.62
CA SER A 511 -4.03 25.25 39.37
C SER A 511 -3.25 24.08 38.75
N SER A 512 -2.80 24.20 37.49
CA SER A 512 -2.31 23.10 36.67
C SER A 512 -0.78 22.90 36.70
N LYS A 513 -0.06 23.65 37.55
CA LYS A 513 1.41 23.66 37.68
C LYS A 513 2.16 23.86 36.35
N GLN A 514 1.50 24.48 35.37
CA GLN A 514 2.09 24.79 34.08
C GLN A 514 3.03 26.01 34.20
N PRO A 515 3.91 26.25 33.21
CA PRO A 515 4.86 27.36 33.25
C PRO A 515 4.23 28.75 33.37
N CYS A 516 2.97 28.89 32.97
CA CYS A 516 2.18 30.12 33.05
C CYS A 516 0.86 29.89 33.77
N ASP A 517 0.45 30.86 34.58
CA ASP A 517 -0.88 30.89 35.21
C ASP A 517 -2.00 31.14 34.19
N THR A 518 -1.68 31.78 33.06
CA THR A 518 -2.66 32.09 32.01
C THR A 518 -2.11 31.69 30.65
N PHE A 519 -2.95 31.00 29.87
CA PHE A 519 -2.74 30.74 28.45
C PHE A 519 -3.83 31.43 27.63
N GLY A 520 -3.63 31.57 26.32
CA GLY A 520 -4.60 32.13 25.39
C GLY A 520 -4.94 31.12 24.30
N ILE A 521 -6.24 30.95 24.03
CA ILE A 521 -6.77 30.16 22.92
C ILE A 521 -6.97 31.08 21.71
N HIS A 522 -6.72 30.56 20.52
CA HIS A 522 -6.90 31.28 19.25
C HIS A 522 -8.28 32.00 19.15
N PRO A 523 -8.36 33.24 18.61
CA PRO A 523 -9.59 34.06 18.60
C PRO A 523 -10.81 33.38 17.93
N ARG A 524 -10.55 32.50 16.96
CA ARG A 524 -11.57 31.75 16.21
C ARG A 524 -12.05 30.46 16.88
N LEU A 525 -11.59 30.14 18.10
CA LEU A 525 -11.97 28.95 18.88
C LEU A 525 -12.66 29.29 20.22
N PRO A 526 -13.66 30.19 20.27
CA PRO A 526 -14.33 30.53 21.53
C PRO A 526 -15.00 29.33 22.21
N LEU A 527 -15.43 28.31 21.45
CA LEU A 527 -16.01 27.10 22.02
C LEU A 527 -15.01 26.35 22.91
N LEU A 528 -13.73 26.25 22.53
CA LEU A 528 -12.75 25.54 23.34
C LEU A 528 -12.51 26.24 24.69
N ARG A 529 -12.61 27.58 24.73
CA ARG A 529 -12.59 28.34 25.98
C ARG A 529 -13.80 28.01 26.84
N GLU A 530 -15.00 28.01 26.27
CA GLU A 530 -16.24 27.63 26.98
C GLU A 530 -16.13 26.22 27.59
N LEU A 531 -15.64 25.26 26.80
CA LEU A 531 -15.49 23.87 27.27
C LEU A 531 -14.41 23.72 28.34
N TYR A 532 -13.30 24.45 28.21
CA TYR A 532 -12.25 24.42 29.22
C TYR A 532 -12.75 24.98 30.55
N ASP A 533 -13.46 26.11 30.52
CA ASP A 533 -14.03 26.74 31.72
C ASP A 533 -15.14 25.90 32.36
N GLY A 534 -15.81 25.07 31.56
CA GLY A 534 -16.83 24.12 32.01
C GLY A 534 -16.30 22.77 32.48
N ASP A 535 -14.98 22.59 32.61
CA ASP A 535 -14.32 21.31 32.93
C ASP A 535 -14.65 20.17 31.92
N GLU A 536 -15.03 20.52 30.69
CA GLU A 536 -15.36 19.59 29.59
C GLU A 536 -14.24 19.45 28.55
N ALA A 537 -13.16 20.23 28.66
CA ALA A 537 -12.00 20.14 27.78
C ALA A 537 -10.67 20.26 28.55
N ALA A 538 -9.64 19.57 28.05
CA ALA A 538 -8.28 19.66 28.56
C ALA A 538 -7.28 19.73 27.42
N PHE A 539 -6.15 20.40 27.65
CA PHE A 539 -5.04 20.47 26.71
C PHE A 539 -3.88 19.60 27.15
N PHE A 540 -3.36 18.79 26.23
CA PHE A 540 -2.09 18.08 26.39
C PHE A 540 -1.05 18.76 25.51
N ALA A 541 -0.27 19.66 26.10
CA ALA A 541 0.81 20.37 25.41
C ALA A 541 2.12 19.56 25.41
N ASN A 542 3.01 19.88 24.47
CA ASN A 542 4.34 19.26 24.35
C ASN A 542 4.32 17.72 24.24
N ALA A 543 3.26 17.17 23.63
CA ALA A 543 3.14 15.74 23.33
C ALA A 543 3.70 15.43 21.94
N GLY A 544 4.51 14.38 21.83
CA GLY A 544 5.12 13.95 20.58
C GLY A 544 5.82 12.61 20.70
N GLY A 545 6.14 12.00 19.55
CA GLY A 545 6.84 10.72 19.51
C GLY A 545 8.31 10.85 19.91
N MET A 546 8.68 10.33 21.07
CA MET A 546 10.09 10.23 21.50
C MET A 546 10.57 8.78 21.45
N LYS A 547 11.58 8.50 20.62
CA LYS A 547 12.23 7.18 20.57
C LYS A 547 13.13 6.93 21.79
N LYS A 548 13.75 7.99 22.31
CA LYS A 548 14.56 8.01 23.54
C LYS A 548 14.60 9.45 24.06
N LEU A 549 14.82 9.63 25.36
CA LEU A 549 15.17 10.93 25.92
C LEU A 549 16.43 11.45 25.22
N SER A 550 16.43 12.69 24.76
CA SER A 550 17.54 13.26 24.00
C SER A 550 17.63 14.76 24.20
N ALA A 551 18.86 15.25 24.38
CA ALA A 551 19.16 16.67 24.43
C ALA A 551 19.42 17.24 23.03
N LYS A 552 19.41 18.57 22.91
CA LYS A 552 19.77 19.30 21.67
C LYS A 552 21.11 18.85 21.08
N HIS A 553 22.07 18.52 21.95
CA HIS A 553 23.38 17.99 21.56
C HIS A 553 23.27 16.60 20.91
N ASP A 554 22.47 15.70 21.48
CA ASP A 554 22.27 14.33 20.97
C ASP A 554 21.60 14.33 19.60
N TYR A 555 20.67 15.26 19.38
CA TYR A 555 20.06 15.46 18.06
C TYR A 555 21.10 15.93 17.03
N ARG A 556 21.88 16.96 17.37
CA ARG A 556 22.94 17.51 16.50
C ARG A 556 24.11 16.55 16.28
N SER A 557 24.31 15.56 17.12
CA SER A 557 25.37 14.57 16.93
C SER A 557 24.87 13.28 16.25
N ASN A 558 23.56 13.04 16.22
CA ASN A 558 22.99 11.76 15.81
C ASN A 558 21.76 11.96 14.89
N HIS A 559 22.01 12.54 13.72
CA HIS A 559 21.00 13.03 12.77
C HIS A 559 20.04 11.94 12.23
N GLY A 560 20.43 10.66 12.25
CA GLY A 560 19.66 9.56 11.64
C GLY A 560 18.53 8.96 12.49
N GLY A 561 18.40 9.35 13.78
CA GLY A 561 17.58 8.59 14.73
C GLY A 561 16.18 9.11 15.03
N PHE A 562 15.86 10.36 14.68
CA PHE A 562 14.75 11.09 15.33
C PHE A 562 13.59 11.52 14.42
N GLY A 563 13.78 11.61 13.10
CA GLY A 563 12.71 12.00 12.16
C GLY A 563 11.97 13.29 12.53
N LEU A 564 12.62 14.20 13.27
CA LEU A 564 12.07 15.50 13.64
C LEU A 564 11.96 16.38 12.39
N PHE A 565 10.96 17.26 12.34
CA PHE A 565 10.68 18.23 11.26
C PHE A 565 10.16 17.64 9.93
N GLY A 566 9.94 16.32 9.84
CA GLY A 566 9.24 15.70 8.70
C GLY A 566 7.76 15.50 8.98
N HIS A 567 6.87 16.24 8.31
CA HIS A 567 5.41 16.13 8.51
C HIS A 567 4.90 14.69 8.35
N GLY A 568 5.36 13.98 7.31
CA GLY A 568 4.98 12.59 7.06
C GLY A 568 5.42 11.62 8.16
N PHE A 569 6.62 11.83 8.72
CA PHE A 569 7.12 10.99 9.82
C PHE A 569 6.40 11.28 11.14
N GLN A 570 6.19 12.57 11.46
CA GLN A 570 5.47 12.97 12.67
C GLN A 570 4.01 12.50 12.66
N ALA A 571 3.31 12.67 11.53
CA ALA A 571 1.97 12.13 11.37
C ALA A 571 1.95 10.60 11.55
N ARG A 572 2.94 9.89 11.01
CA ARG A 572 3.05 8.43 11.14
C ARG A 572 3.27 7.99 12.59
N VAL A 573 4.17 8.61 13.34
CA VAL A 573 4.43 8.22 14.74
C VAL A 573 3.23 8.48 15.64
N GLN A 574 2.36 9.42 15.27
CA GLN A 574 1.12 9.72 15.99
C GLN A 574 -0.02 8.75 15.64
N THR A 575 -0.02 8.15 14.44
CA THR A 575 -1.09 7.25 13.99
C THR A 575 -0.77 5.77 14.16
N VAL A 576 0.49 5.37 13.96
CA VAL A 576 0.99 3.99 14.06
C VAL A 576 2.15 3.91 15.07
N ASN A 577 2.46 2.71 15.55
CA ASN A 577 3.58 2.53 16.48
C ASN A 577 4.92 2.89 15.80
N GLY A 578 5.49 4.04 16.16
CA GLY A 578 6.70 4.60 15.56
C GLY A 578 8.02 3.87 15.87
N GLY A 579 7.98 2.76 16.62
CA GLY A 579 9.18 2.02 17.05
C GLY A 579 9.78 1.07 16.01
N ARG A 580 9.02 0.68 14.98
CA ARG A 580 9.46 -0.29 13.96
C ARG A 580 9.33 0.29 12.57
N GLY A 581 10.26 -0.08 11.68
CA GLY A 581 10.22 0.27 10.25
C GLY A 581 8.99 -0.26 9.51
N ASP A 582 8.01 -0.85 10.20
CA ASP A 582 6.78 -1.41 9.65
C ASP A 582 5.93 -0.31 9.02
N LEU A 583 6.10 -0.12 7.72
CA LEU A 583 5.30 0.77 6.86
C LEU A 583 3.83 0.34 6.79
N PHE A 584 3.49 -0.80 7.39
CA PHE A 584 2.20 -1.46 7.32
C PHE A 584 1.70 -1.94 8.70
N GLY A 585 2.10 -1.26 9.78
CA GLY A 585 1.65 -1.58 11.13
C GLY A 585 0.19 -1.21 11.41
N THR A 586 -0.39 -1.88 12.40
CA THR A 586 -1.71 -1.56 12.97
C THR A 586 -1.71 -0.15 13.58
N GLY A 587 -2.87 0.50 13.63
CA GLY A 587 -3.05 1.81 14.23
C GLY A 587 -3.23 1.78 15.73
N VAL A 588 -2.98 2.91 16.40
CA VAL A 588 -3.18 3.03 17.85
C VAL A 588 -4.66 2.86 18.23
N LEU A 589 -5.58 3.43 17.45
CA LEU A 589 -7.03 3.31 17.71
C LEU A 589 -7.57 1.94 17.29
N GLY A 590 -7.04 1.35 16.23
CA GLY A 590 -7.36 -0.02 15.83
C GLY A 590 -6.99 -1.03 16.91
N ARG A 591 -5.76 -0.96 17.45
CA ARG A 591 -5.35 -1.82 18.58
C ARG A 591 -6.15 -1.59 19.85
N LEU A 592 -6.61 -0.36 20.09
CA LEU A 592 -7.52 -0.07 21.19
C LEU A 592 -8.85 -0.81 21.00
N ALA A 593 -9.38 -0.83 19.77
CA ALA A 593 -10.59 -1.59 19.45
C ALA A 593 -10.36 -3.09 19.60
N ASP A 594 -9.22 -3.62 19.16
CA ASP A 594 -8.86 -5.03 19.35
C ASP A 594 -8.87 -5.39 20.84
N ALA A 595 -8.17 -4.62 21.67
CA ALA A 595 -8.11 -4.86 23.12
C ALA A 595 -9.50 -4.78 23.79
N LEU A 596 -10.34 -3.84 23.37
CA LEU A 596 -11.72 -3.74 23.87
C LEU A 596 -12.59 -4.91 23.39
N SER A 597 -12.35 -5.41 22.18
CA SER A 597 -13.05 -6.59 21.66
C SER A 597 -12.64 -7.85 22.40
N ASP A 598 -11.36 -8.00 22.73
CA ASP A 598 -10.82 -9.09 23.56
C ASP A 598 -11.42 -9.07 24.98
N ASP A 599 -11.72 -7.87 25.51
CA ASP A 599 -12.47 -7.69 26.76
C ASP A 599 -13.99 -7.97 26.64
N GLY A 600 -14.47 -8.36 25.45
CA GLY A 600 -15.85 -8.76 25.19
C GLY A 600 -16.81 -7.62 24.80
N TYR A 601 -16.29 -6.42 24.53
CA TYR A 601 -17.11 -5.31 24.03
C TYR A 601 -17.37 -5.43 22.53
N LEU A 602 -18.56 -4.99 22.10
CA LEU A 602 -18.87 -4.84 20.68
C LEU A 602 -18.24 -3.54 20.16
N THR A 603 -17.17 -3.64 19.38
CA THR A 603 -16.42 -2.48 18.90
C THR A 603 -16.60 -2.25 17.40
N ALA A 604 -16.55 -0.98 16.98
CA ALA A 604 -16.46 -0.62 15.58
C ALA A 604 -15.50 0.57 15.39
N THR A 605 -14.74 0.54 14.30
CA THR A 605 -13.77 1.59 13.97
C THR A 605 -14.02 2.13 12.58
N LEU A 606 -13.91 3.45 12.42
CA LEU A 606 -14.27 4.10 11.17
C LEU A 606 -13.42 5.34 10.91
N SER A 607 -13.03 5.56 9.65
CA SER A 607 -12.27 6.74 9.24
C SER A 607 -13.01 7.53 8.16
N THR A 608 -13.34 8.79 8.43
CA THR A 608 -13.98 9.69 7.47
C THR A 608 -12.93 10.57 6.79
N GLY A 609 -12.92 10.62 5.46
CA GLY A 609 -12.01 11.50 4.70
C GLY A 609 -10.76 10.85 4.12
N GLY A 610 -10.83 9.55 3.85
CA GLY A 610 -9.78 8.82 3.13
C GLY A 610 -10.40 7.59 2.49
N SER A 611 -11.26 7.80 1.49
CA SER A 611 -11.44 6.77 0.47
C SER A 611 -10.02 6.34 0.06
N GLY A 612 -9.72 5.04 0.14
CA GLY A 612 -8.61 4.39 -0.54
C GLY A 612 -7.23 4.39 0.13
N THR A 613 -6.79 3.17 0.36
CA THR A 613 -5.61 2.64 1.05
C THR A 613 -5.54 2.79 2.56
N ALA A 614 -5.14 1.67 3.16
CA ALA A 614 -4.78 1.45 4.54
C ALA A 614 -3.84 2.48 5.16
N SER A 615 -3.15 3.30 4.36
CA SER A 615 -2.20 4.28 4.86
C SER A 615 -2.87 5.43 5.63
N LYS A 616 -4.08 5.87 5.22
CA LYS A 616 -4.81 6.99 5.87
C LYS A 616 -5.89 6.55 6.87
N ALA A 617 -6.39 5.33 6.73
CA ALA A 617 -7.17 4.64 7.76
C ALA A 617 -6.28 3.84 8.74
N SER A 618 -4.95 3.92 8.60
CA SER A 618 -3.99 3.14 9.41
C SER A 618 -4.26 3.26 10.89
N ILE A 619 -4.59 4.47 11.39
CA ILE A 619 -4.86 4.72 12.80
C ILE A 619 -6.01 3.86 13.36
N VAL A 620 -7.03 3.55 12.56
CA VAL A 620 -8.20 2.75 12.97
C VAL A 620 -8.09 1.27 12.60
N ARG A 621 -7.01 0.84 11.92
CA ARG A 621 -6.78 -0.56 11.55
C ARG A 621 -6.21 -1.37 12.71
N GLY A 622 -6.94 -2.38 13.14
CA GLY A 622 -6.50 -3.36 14.15
C GLY A 622 -5.56 -4.43 13.59
N ASN A 623 -5.33 -5.48 14.36
CA ASN A 623 -4.52 -6.64 14.00
C ASN A 623 -5.17 -7.45 12.88
N PRO A 624 -4.52 -7.61 11.70
CA PRO A 624 -5.09 -8.34 10.57
C PRO A 624 -5.31 -9.83 10.85
N TYR A 625 -4.66 -10.37 11.89
CA TYR A 625 -4.81 -11.76 12.33
C TYR A 625 -5.80 -11.93 13.49
N SER A 626 -6.40 -10.85 13.98
CA SER A 626 -7.46 -10.94 14.98
C SER A 626 -8.78 -11.22 14.29
N ASP A 627 -9.57 -12.13 14.85
CA ASP A 627 -10.92 -12.49 14.39
C ASP A 627 -11.96 -11.37 14.69
N THR A 628 -11.48 -10.15 14.92
CA THR A 628 -12.29 -9.03 15.39
C THR A 628 -13.11 -8.48 14.23
N LYS A 629 -14.43 -8.43 14.46
CA LYS A 629 -15.44 -7.90 13.54
C LYS A 629 -15.26 -6.39 13.39
N THR A 630 -14.23 -5.97 12.67
CA THR A 630 -13.95 -4.56 12.38
C THR A 630 -14.83 -4.09 11.21
N SER A 631 -15.91 -3.36 11.52
CA SER A 631 -16.76 -2.72 10.51
C SER A 631 -16.12 -1.41 10.02
N SER A 632 -15.22 -1.50 9.04
CA SER A 632 -14.69 -0.32 8.34
C SER A 632 -15.70 0.17 7.31
N MET A 633 -16.35 1.32 7.56
CA MET A 633 -17.06 2.04 6.51
C MET A 633 -16.37 3.37 6.20
N GLY A 634 -15.51 3.37 5.20
CA GLY A 634 -14.96 4.61 4.66
C GLY A 634 -15.93 5.29 3.67
N GLY A 635 -15.90 6.62 3.65
CA GLY A 635 -16.63 7.41 2.66
C GLY A 635 -16.75 8.86 3.11
N THR A 636 -16.49 9.81 2.21
CA THR A 636 -16.54 11.25 2.52
C THR A 636 -17.98 11.79 2.65
N PHE A 637 -18.99 10.99 2.30
CA PHE A 637 -20.40 11.41 2.25
C PHE A 637 -21.39 10.38 2.80
N GLY A 638 -20.89 9.35 3.50
CA GLY A 638 -21.67 8.18 3.87
C GLY A 638 -21.97 7.25 2.68
N PRO A 639 -22.68 6.15 2.92
CA PRO A 639 -23.07 5.19 1.88
C PRO A 639 -24.05 5.83 0.90
N THR A 640 -24.03 5.36 -0.34
CA THR A 640 -24.98 5.72 -1.40
C THR A 640 -25.41 4.43 -2.10
N PRO A 641 -26.61 4.33 -2.68
CA PRO A 641 -27.06 3.10 -3.33
C PRO A 641 -26.02 2.61 -4.32
N PHE A 642 -25.71 1.31 -4.30
CA PHE A 642 -24.74 0.72 -5.22
C PHE A 642 -25.11 1.03 -6.68
N ASP A 643 -26.31 0.64 -7.09
CA ASP A 643 -26.85 0.87 -8.43
C ASP A 643 -28.24 1.54 -8.33
N PRO A 644 -28.31 2.88 -8.30
CA PRO A 644 -29.58 3.58 -8.10
C PRO A 644 -30.53 3.48 -9.30
N THR A 645 -30.04 3.04 -10.46
CA THR A 645 -30.83 2.95 -11.71
C THR A 645 -30.57 1.62 -12.42
N PRO A 646 -30.93 0.47 -11.80
CA PRO A 646 -30.48 -0.83 -12.27
C PRO A 646 -31.03 -1.20 -13.66
N SER A 647 -30.20 -1.83 -14.49
CA SER A 647 -30.58 -2.24 -15.85
C SER A 647 -31.69 -3.30 -15.86
N VAL A 648 -31.81 -4.10 -14.81
CA VAL A 648 -32.95 -5.00 -14.58
C VAL A 648 -33.34 -4.92 -13.11
N ARG A 649 -34.63 -5.09 -12.79
CA ARG A 649 -35.14 -4.92 -11.41
C ARG A 649 -34.48 -5.89 -10.43
N SER A 650 -34.12 -7.08 -10.90
CA SER A 650 -33.48 -8.16 -10.14
C SER A 650 -31.95 -8.07 -10.10
N MET A 651 -31.33 -6.98 -10.59
CA MET A 651 -29.86 -6.86 -10.73
C MET A 651 -29.11 -7.25 -9.44
N ARG A 652 -29.54 -6.74 -8.28
CA ARG A 652 -28.89 -7.05 -7.00
C ARG A 652 -28.95 -8.54 -6.68
N THR A 653 -30.13 -9.14 -6.79
CA THR A 653 -30.35 -10.58 -6.57
C THR A 653 -29.55 -11.45 -7.54
N ILE A 654 -29.44 -11.03 -8.81
CA ILE A 654 -28.62 -11.73 -9.80
C ILE A 654 -27.14 -11.68 -9.38
N ILE A 655 -26.61 -10.50 -9.02
CA ILE A 655 -25.22 -10.35 -8.55
C ILE A 655 -24.96 -11.20 -7.32
N ASP A 656 -25.87 -11.22 -6.35
CA ASP A 656 -25.75 -12.03 -5.14
C ASP A 656 -25.69 -13.52 -5.50
N SER A 657 -26.61 -13.99 -6.36
CA SER A 657 -26.60 -15.37 -6.83
C SER A 657 -25.30 -15.73 -7.55
N MET A 658 -24.73 -14.81 -8.32
CA MET A 658 -23.45 -15.00 -9.01
C MET A 658 -22.26 -15.18 -8.05
N ASN A 659 -22.40 -14.70 -6.83
CA ASN A 659 -21.35 -14.64 -5.82
C ASN A 659 -21.64 -15.50 -4.59
N ASP A 660 -22.60 -16.43 -4.63
CA ASP A 660 -22.90 -17.34 -3.53
C ASP A 660 -21.69 -18.20 -3.10
N ALA A 661 -21.83 -18.86 -1.94
CA ALA A 661 -20.79 -19.74 -1.41
C ALA A 661 -20.45 -20.87 -2.41
N THR A 662 -19.15 -21.10 -2.60
CA THR A 662 -18.63 -22.09 -3.54
C THR A 662 -18.07 -23.32 -2.81
N ASP A 663 -17.88 -24.44 -3.53
CA ASP A 663 -17.28 -25.66 -2.95
C ASP A 663 -15.84 -25.37 -2.52
N PRO A 664 -15.51 -25.39 -1.22
CA PRO A 664 -14.20 -24.98 -0.72
C PRO A 664 -13.07 -25.94 -1.12
N LEU A 665 -13.38 -27.15 -1.58
CA LEU A 665 -12.40 -28.13 -2.03
C LEU A 665 -12.11 -28.06 -3.52
N ARG A 666 -12.99 -27.42 -4.30
CA ARG A 666 -12.90 -27.39 -5.77
C ARG A 666 -12.85 -26.00 -6.38
N SER A 667 -13.17 -24.98 -5.59
CA SER A 667 -13.22 -23.59 -6.03
C SER A 667 -11.97 -22.84 -5.63
N GLY A 668 -11.54 -21.91 -6.48
CA GLY A 668 -10.43 -21.03 -6.17
C GLY A 668 -10.68 -20.18 -4.92
N MET A 669 -9.79 -20.29 -3.92
CA MET A 669 -9.88 -19.54 -2.67
C MET A 669 -9.87 -18.02 -2.87
N PHE A 670 -9.23 -17.55 -3.94
CA PHE A 670 -9.12 -16.12 -4.26
C PHE A 670 -10.41 -15.55 -4.86
N GLY A 671 -11.09 -16.32 -5.71
CA GLY A 671 -12.41 -15.96 -6.23
C GLY A 671 -13.45 -15.98 -5.12
N GLU A 672 -13.43 -17.00 -4.27
CA GLU A 672 -14.27 -17.10 -3.07
C GLU A 672 -14.04 -15.93 -2.10
N SER A 673 -12.78 -15.56 -1.85
CA SER A 673 -12.44 -14.41 -1.01
C SER A 673 -12.93 -13.09 -1.62
N TRP A 674 -12.88 -12.96 -2.95
CA TRP A 674 -13.44 -11.80 -3.64
C TRP A 674 -14.96 -11.76 -3.52
N SER A 675 -15.68 -12.85 -3.82
CA SER A 675 -17.14 -12.94 -3.69
C SER A 675 -17.59 -12.58 -2.28
N ALA A 676 -16.96 -13.16 -1.27
CA ALA A 676 -17.24 -12.88 0.13
C ALA A 676 -17.05 -11.39 0.47
N ALA A 677 -15.92 -10.80 0.05
CA ALA A 677 -15.65 -9.39 0.31
C ALA A 677 -16.60 -8.47 -0.46
N MET A 678 -16.95 -8.80 -1.70
CA MET A 678 -17.83 -8.02 -2.55
C MET A 678 -19.27 -8.02 -2.05
N THR A 679 -19.88 -9.19 -1.87
CA THR A 679 -21.25 -9.31 -1.36
C THR A 679 -21.37 -8.61 -0.01
N LYS A 680 -20.44 -8.88 0.92
CA LYS A 680 -20.41 -8.20 2.22
C LYS A 680 -20.33 -6.68 2.09
N SER A 681 -19.50 -6.17 1.18
CA SER A 681 -19.31 -4.73 0.99
C SER A 681 -20.56 -4.05 0.43
N LEU A 682 -21.25 -4.71 -0.50
CA LEU A 682 -22.50 -4.20 -1.05
C LEU A 682 -23.63 -4.27 0.00
N ASP A 683 -23.74 -5.37 0.75
CA ASP A 683 -24.70 -5.55 1.84
C ASP A 683 -24.51 -4.52 2.94
N ASP A 684 -23.27 -4.34 3.42
CA ASP A 684 -22.96 -3.31 4.41
C ASP A 684 -23.36 -1.94 3.85
N ASN A 685 -22.98 -1.60 2.61
CA ASN A 685 -23.32 -0.31 2.02
C ASN A 685 -24.84 -0.07 1.97
N ASP A 686 -25.62 -1.05 1.54
CA ASP A 686 -27.08 -0.95 1.44
C ASP A 686 -27.73 -0.87 2.83
N TYR A 687 -27.32 -1.75 3.75
CA TYR A 687 -27.76 -1.72 5.15
C TYR A 687 -27.53 -0.36 5.80
N PHE A 688 -26.32 0.19 5.67
CA PHE A 688 -26.00 1.48 6.26
C PHE A 688 -26.68 2.65 5.54
N PHE A 689 -26.89 2.57 4.22
CA PHE A 689 -27.66 3.57 3.49
C PHE A 689 -29.10 3.64 3.99
N GLU A 690 -29.77 2.51 4.09
CA GLU A 690 -31.14 2.42 4.61
C GLU A 690 -31.22 2.89 6.06
N LEU A 691 -30.34 2.37 6.91
CA LEU A 691 -30.30 2.69 8.33
C LEU A 691 -30.07 4.19 8.57
N LEU A 692 -29.12 4.81 7.88
CA LEU A 692 -28.84 6.24 8.06
C LEU A 692 -29.93 7.16 7.49
N ASN A 693 -30.75 6.68 6.56
CA ASN A 693 -31.94 7.40 6.10
C ASN A 693 -33.06 7.41 7.15
N THR A 694 -33.05 6.50 8.13
CA THR A 694 -34.02 6.51 9.24
C THR A 694 -33.73 7.59 10.29
N VAL A 695 -32.50 8.13 10.33
CA VAL A 695 -32.06 9.09 11.34
C VAL A 695 -31.62 10.42 10.72
N HIS A 696 -32.10 11.50 11.31
CA HIS A 696 -31.69 12.86 10.94
C HIS A 696 -31.14 13.62 12.15
N PRO A 697 -30.03 14.34 12.01
CA PRO A 697 -29.54 15.21 13.07
C PRO A 697 -30.55 16.31 13.37
N THR A 698 -30.76 16.61 14.64
CA THR A 698 -31.67 17.69 15.07
C THR A 698 -31.01 19.06 14.97
N THR A 699 -29.69 19.07 15.10
CA THR A 699 -28.84 20.24 14.98
C THR A 699 -28.46 20.48 13.53
N LYS A 700 -28.49 21.74 13.11
CA LYS A 700 -27.99 22.16 11.80
C LYS A 700 -26.46 22.19 11.82
N PHE A 701 -25.84 21.24 11.13
CA PHE A 701 -24.39 21.23 10.90
C PHE A 701 -23.98 22.26 9.83
N PRO A 702 -22.76 22.84 9.91
CA PRO A 702 -22.23 23.71 8.87
C PRO A 702 -22.17 23.00 7.52
N THR A 703 -22.73 23.63 6.48
CA THR A 703 -22.71 23.13 5.10
C THR A 703 -21.52 23.72 4.34
N GLY A 704 -20.94 22.96 3.41
CA GLY A 704 -19.82 23.43 2.58
C GLY A 704 -18.44 23.27 3.21
N THR A 705 -18.36 22.70 4.43
CA THR A 705 -17.09 22.32 5.07
C THR A 705 -17.01 20.79 5.16
N LYS A 706 -15.80 20.24 5.01
CA LYS A 706 -15.57 18.80 5.13
C LYS A 706 -15.87 18.33 6.55
N LEU A 707 -15.34 19.01 7.56
CA LEU A 707 -15.51 18.64 8.97
C LEU A 707 -16.97 18.70 9.43
N GLY A 708 -17.75 19.69 8.97
CA GLY A 708 -19.18 19.75 9.28
C GLY A 708 -19.95 18.58 8.70
N SER A 709 -19.60 18.15 7.48
CA SER A 709 -20.20 16.97 6.83
C SER A 709 -19.81 15.67 7.52
N ASP A 710 -18.53 15.52 7.89
CA ASP A 710 -18.05 14.32 8.58
C ASP A 710 -18.66 14.19 9.99
N LEU A 711 -18.70 15.27 10.77
CA LEU A 711 -19.30 15.24 12.11
C LEU A 711 -20.82 15.05 12.07
N ARG A 712 -21.49 15.56 11.02
CA ARG A 712 -22.91 15.24 10.76
C ARG A 712 -23.08 13.74 10.56
N PHE A 713 -22.26 13.12 9.71
CA PHE A 713 -22.27 11.69 9.46
C PHE A 713 -21.99 10.89 10.74
N VAL A 714 -20.95 11.24 11.49
CA VAL A 714 -20.64 10.62 12.79
C VAL A 714 -21.81 10.72 13.77
N SER A 715 -22.51 11.86 13.82
CA SER A 715 -23.70 11.98 14.68
C SER A 715 -24.82 11.01 14.30
N GLN A 716 -25.04 10.77 13.00
CA GLN A 716 -26.01 9.78 12.54
C GLN A 716 -25.57 8.36 12.93
N MET A 717 -24.29 8.04 12.74
CA MET A 717 -23.70 6.76 13.14
C MET A 717 -23.87 6.47 14.64
N VAL A 718 -23.68 7.49 15.49
CA VAL A 718 -23.90 7.40 16.94
C VAL A 718 -25.39 7.18 17.25
N LYS A 719 -26.31 7.80 16.51
CA LYS A 719 -27.76 7.61 16.72
C LYS A 719 -28.19 6.17 16.47
N VAL A 720 -27.64 5.53 15.43
CA VAL A 720 -28.00 4.15 15.03
C VAL A 720 -27.13 3.08 15.69
N ARG A 721 -26.45 3.41 16.79
CA ARG A 721 -25.54 2.51 17.51
C ARG A 721 -26.19 1.20 17.99
N ARG A 722 -27.49 1.22 18.31
CA ARG A 722 -28.22 0.04 18.81
C ARG A 722 -28.49 -0.93 17.68
N GLU A 723 -29.01 -0.42 16.58
CA GLU A 723 -29.28 -1.15 15.35
C GLU A 723 -27.97 -1.74 14.78
N ARG A 724 -26.87 -1.02 14.91
CA ARG A 724 -25.52 -1.51 14.56
C ARG A 724 -24.95 -2.55 15.52
N GLY A 725 -25.54 -2.73 16.70
CA GLY A 725 -25.00 -3.60 17.74
C GLY A 725 -23.62 -3.16 18.26
N VAL A 726 -23.36 -1.86 18.41
CA VAL A 726 -22.04 -1.36 18.84
C VAL A 726 -22.11 -0.77 20.25
N GLU A 727 -21.12 -1.12 21.07
CA GLU A 727 -20.91 -0.59 22.43
C GLU A 727 -19.75 0.41 22.48
N ARG A 728 -18.73 0.24 21.63
CA ARG A 728 -17.53 1.08 21.56
C ARG A 728 -17.28 1.52 20.13
N ASP A 729 -17.60 2.77 19.83
CA ASP A 729 -17.32 3.34 18.52
C ASP A 729 -16.04 4.18 18.54
N ILE A 730 -15.21 4.06 17.50
CA ILE A 730 -14.04 4.90 17.31
C ILE A 730 -14.04 5.48 15.90
N PHE A 731 -14.25 6.79 15.80
CA PHE A 731 -14.22 7.54 14.56
C PHE A 731 -12.92 8.33 14.45
N SER A 732 -12.30 8.33 13.27
CA SER A 732 -11.15 9.17 12.94
C SER A 732 -11.45 10.07 11.75
N ILE A 733 -11.25 11.37 11.90
CA ILE A 733 -11.55 12.38 10.89
C ILE A 733 -10.27 13.10 10.52
N ASN A 734 -9.87 13.03 9.25
CA ASN A 734 -8.73 13.81 8.77
C ASN A 734 -9.20 15.15 8.20
N ILE A 735 -8.62 16.24 8.69
CA ILE A 735 -8.78 17.59 8.13
C ILE A 735 -7.42 18.09 7.63
N GLY A 736 -7.32 18.40 6.34
CA GLY A 736 -6.06 18.79 5.69
C GLY A 736 -5.87 20.30 5.56
N ASN A 737 -4.79 20.68 4.86
CA ASN A 737 -4.42 22.06 4.52
C ASN A 737 -3.98 22.94 5.70
N PHE A 738 -3.49 22.33 6.78
CA PHE A 738 -2.84 23.08 7.86
C PHE A 738 -1.39 23.47 7.56
N ASP A 739 -0.82 22.97 6.46
CA ASP A 739 0.49 23.37 5.96
C ASP A 739 0.40 24.63 5.09
N SER A 740 0.23 25.78 5.72
CA SER A 740 -0.10 27.02 4.99
C SER A 740 1.00 27.49 4.03
N HIS A 741 2.29 27.23 4.32
CA HIS A 741 3.52 27.78 3.66
C HIS A 741 3.61 29.33 3.59
N SER A 742 2.48 30.01 3.45
CA SER A 742 2.21 31.44 3.41
C SER A 742 0.81 31.70 3.98
N ASP A 743 0.46 32.95 4.28
CA ASP A 743 -0.90 33.34 4.69
C ASP A 743 -1.45 32.56 5.91
N THR A 744 -0.57 32.25 6.86
CA THR A 744 -0.88 31.43 8.05
C THR A 744 -2.06 31.98 8.85
N PHE A 745 -2.17 33.31 9.02
CA PHE A 745 -3.28 33.91 9.75
C PHE A 745 -4.64 33.65 9.09
N SER A 746 -4.80 34.02 7.81
CA SER A 746 -6.08 33.85 7.12
C SER A 746 -6.46 32.39 6.97
N THR A 747 -5.47 31.52 6.76
CA THR A 747 -5.64 30.07 6.66
C THR A 747 -6.11 29.49 8.00
N HIS A 748 -5.42 29.80 9.10
CA HIS A 748 -5.82 29.33 10.42
C HIS A 748 -7.14 29.94 10.89
N ASP A 749 -7.40 31.22 10.63
CA ASP A 749 -8.68 31.85 10.97
C ASP A 749 -9.87 31.15 10.32
N SER A 750 -9.71 30.79 9.04
CA SER A 750 -10.72 30.04 8.29
C SER A 750 -10.90 28.63 8.85
N PHE A 751 -9.84 27.84 8.97
CA PHE A 751 -9.96 26.44 9.39
C PHE A 751 -10.35 26.28 10.86
N PHE A 752 -9.82 27.11 11.77
CA PHE A 752 -10.23 27.11 13.17
C PHE A 752 -11.66 27.61 13.34
N GLY A 753 -12.11 28.59 12.53
CA GLY A 753 -13.51 29.00 12.50
C GLY A 753 -14.43 27.85 12.08
N GLN A 754 -14.09 27.16 10.98
CA GLN A 754 -14.84 25.97 10.54
C GLN A 754 -14.85 24.86 11.60
N MET A 755 -13.73 24.67 12.32
CA MET A 755 -13.63 23.71 13.41
C MET A 755 -14.51 24.09 14.60
N ASN A 756 -14.51 25.35 15.02
CA ASN A 756 -15.38 25.85 16.08
C ASN A 756 -16.86 25.59 15.77
N ASP A 757 -17.31 25.95 14.57
CA ASP A 757 -18.71 25.82 14.17
C ASP A 757 -19.13 24.34 14.06
N ALA A 758 -18.27 23.49 13.52
CA ALA A 758 -18.55 22.07 13.36
C ALA A 758 -18.55 21.32 14.71
N LEU A 759 -17.59 21.61 15.60
CA LEU A 759 -17.55 21.06 16.95
C LEU A 759 -18.72 21.54 17.80
N GLY A 760 -19.13 22.82 17.66
CA GLY A 760 -20.27 23.38 18.38
C GLY A 760 -21.58 22.69 17.98
N ALA A 761 -21.80 22.48 16.67
CA ALA A 761 -22.93 21.72 16.18
C ALA A 761 -22.90 20.26 16.65
N PHE A 762 -21.73 19.63 16.64
CA PHE A 762 -21.58 18.24 17.09
C PHE A 762 -21.85 18.09 18.59
N ARG A 763 -21.28 18.95 19.44
CA ARG A 763 -21.55 18.93 20.89
C ARG A 763 -23.04 19.08 21.16
N LYS A 764 -23.69 20.08 20.54
CA LYS A 764 -25.13 20.32 20.68
C LYS A 764 -25.95 19.09 20.29
N GLU A 765 -25.55 18.37 19.25
CA GLU A 765 -26.22 17.15 18.83
C GLU A 765 -25.99 15.97 19.80
N MET A 766 -24.82 15.90 20.45
CA MET A 766 -24.50 14.82 21.41
C MET A 766 -25.11 15.05 22.80
N THR A 767 -25.46 16.30 23.14
CA THR A 767 -26.08 16.66 24.42
C THR A 767 -27.59 16.88 24.35
N ALA A 768 -28.17 16.86 23.14
CA ALA A 768 -29.61 16.86 22.90
C ALA A 768 -30.19 15.45 23.10
#